data_AF-A0A4P5TA80-F1
#
_entry.id   AF-A0A4P5TA80-F1
#
_cell.length_a   1.000
_cell.length_b   1.000
_cell.length_c   1.000
_cell.angle_alpha   90.00
_cell.angle_beta   90.00
_cell.angle_gamma   90.00
#
_symmetry.space_group_name_H-M   'P 1'
#
loop_
_entity.id
_entity.type
_entity.pdbx_description
1 polymer ?
#
loop_
_entity_poly.entity_id
_entity_poly.type
_entity_poly.pdbx_seq_one_letter_code
_entity_poly.pdbx_strand_id
1 'polypeptide(L)'
;MLNKIYICTLLLLLTVSTFAQKNVVQSEKDFYALKTVAIPDNVKLEVGGIAVMPDGRIAASTRRGEIWIIQNAYGNGQPHFTRFASGLHEVLGLAYRDGAFYCTQRGELTKIEDKNNDGIADSYTPITLFELSGNYHEYAYGPVFDKNGDMYVTLNVAWVGYGDGLGKWHGWLIKVKPDGTQEPIATGLRSPAGFNVNSNNDVFYAENQGDWVGSGRVTHLEKGDFAGNAGGLNWTKEPNSPLKLTKEDLKEVDNGQPMHEAAKKIKELKLPAVWFPHTVMGISTADIIEDQTNGAFGPFGGQYFVADQGHSKIMRMSLEKVNGKYQGACYPFYEGFASGLVRLRWGLDGSIFGGMTSRGWASTGKAEYALQRLVWNGELPFEMKDIHAMSDGFEVEFTTPVNSSKLKDPKNFTVNSFTYKYQHQYGSPITNNRTRKIIGMIPSADGRKVKLVLDSLIPGYIHEIRVANLESTEQKSLLHDFAYYTLNEIPAGEKTVLTEGEKVNAHAGMHHDMKKTAPTKPVVSKKRQTTMPADWTQPEKILKLGTKPGLKYDVSNFEVKAGSKVRLIFNNNDDMTHNVVITAPGAADEVGSLALKMGLKGSEMNYVPSSNKVLFHTGLLQPETSESIYFVAPSTPGEYMFVCTFPGHAAVMRGIIKVVP
;
A
#
# COMPACT_ATOMS: atom_id res chain seq x y z
N MET A 1 -1.63 -93.88 -1.56
CA MET A 1 -1.00 -93.08 -0.50
C MET A 1 -0.40 -91.83 -1.13
N LEU A 2 -0.91 -90.67 -0.73
CA LEU A 2 -0.41 -89.34 -1.06
C LEU A 2 0.96 -89.11 -0.42
N ASN A 3 1.90 -88.42 -1.09
CA ASN A 3 2.11 -86.99 -0.82
C ASN A 3 3.14 -86.37 -1.79
N LYS A 4 2.74 -85.23 -2.36
CA LYS A 4 3.45 -84.41 -3.34
C LYS A 4 4.33 -83.37 -2.63
N ILE A 5 5.47 -83.09 -3.24
CA ILE A 5 6.40 -82.01 -2.91
C ILE A 5 5.75 -80.66 -3.29
N TYR A 6 5.65 -79.73 -2.34
CA TYR A 6 5.23 -78.35 -2.58
C TYR A 6 6.44 -77.42 -2.61
N ILE A 7 6.65 -76.77 -3.75
CA ILE A 7 7.52 -75.61 -3.93
C ILE A 7 6.70 -74.38 -3.56
N CYS A 8 7.05 -73.68 -2.48
CA CYS A 8 6.45 -72.40 -2.11
C CYS A 8 7.25 -71.25 -2.73
N THR A 9 6.77 -70.73 -3.86
CA THR A 9 7.23 -69.47 -4.44
C THR A 9 6.51 -68.33 -3.73
N LEU A 10 7.17 -67.63 -2.82
CA LEU A 10 6.63 -66.43 -2.17
C LEU A 10 6.90 -65.22 -3.08
N LEU A 11 5.92 -64.84 -3.90
CA LEU A 11 5.91 -63.56 -4.60
C LEU A 11 5.67 -62.44 -3.58
N LEU A 12 6.72 -61.71 -3.22
CA LEU A 12 6.60 -60.45 -2.48
C LEU A 12 6.18 -59.34 -3.45
N LEU A 13 4.87 -59.10 -3.56
CA LEU A 13 4.32 -57.90 -4.20
C LEU A 13 4.65 -56.70 -3.30
N LEU A 14 5.77 -56.03 -3.57
CA LEU A 14 6.04 -54.68 -3.09
C LEU A 14 5.04 -53.74 -3.78
N THR A 15 3.90 -53.52 -3.14
CA THR A 15 3.04 -52.37 -3.44
C THR A 15 3.82 -51.12 -3.06
N VAL A 16 4.52 -50.52 -4.03
CA VAL A 16 5.02 -49.15 -3.92
C VAL A 16 3.79 -48.27 -3.95
N SER A 17 3.23 -48.02 -2.78
CA SER A 17 2.26 -46.95 -2.58
C SER A 17 2.99 -45.65 -2.86
N THR A 18 2.94 -45.17 -4.09
CA THR A 18 3.30 -43.79 -4.43
C THR A 18 2.31 -42.90 -3.69
N PHE A 19 2.61 -42.54 -2.45
CA PHE A 19 2.01 -41.39 -1.82
C PHE A 19 2.39 -40.20 -2.71
N ALA A 20 1.43 -39.68 -3.47
CA ALA A 20 1.54 -38.37 -4.06
C ALA A 20 1.76 -37.39 -2.89
N GLN A 21 3.03 -37.03 -2.67
CA GLN A 21 3.42 -36.11 -1.62
C GLN A 21 2.79 -34.76 -2.01
N LYS A 22 1.82 -34.31 -1.20
CA LYS A 22 1.08 -33.08 -1.49
C LYS A 22 2.00 -31.89 -1.25
N ASN A 23 1.97 -30.92 -2.17
CA ASN A 23 2.68 -29.64 -2.05
C ASN A 23 2.43 -29.01 -0.67
N VAL A 24 3.51 -28.58 -0.02
CA VAL A 24 3.43 -27.85 1.26
C VAL A 24 3.03 -26.42 0.95
N VAL A 25 1.75 -26.10 1.15
CA VAL A 25 1.23 -24.74 0.99
C VAL A 25 1.75 -23.88 2.13
N GLN A 26 2.45 -22.80 1.79
CA GLN A 26 2.98 -21.84 2.76
C GLN A 26 1.99 -20.70 3.05
N SER A 27 2.11 -20.15 4.24
CA SER A 27 1.50 -18.89 4.67
C SER A 27 2.49 -18.05 5.45
N GLU A 28 2.25 -16.74 5.53
CA GLU A 28 3.13 -15.81 6.25
C GLU A 28 3.30 -16.21 7.74
N LYS A 29 2.24 -16.80 8.33
CA LYS A 29 2.21 -17.24 9.74
C LYS A 29 3.11 -18.44 10.04
N ASP A 30 3.57 -19.16 9.02
CA ASP A 30 4.53 -20.24 9.19
C ASP A 30 5.94 -19.71 9.51
N PHE A 31 6.20 -18.43 9.25
CA PHE A 31 7.51 -17.79 9.39
C PHE A 31 7.51 -16.62 10.37
N TYR A 32 6.38 -15.90 10.48
CA TYR A 32 6.28 -14.72 11.33
C TYR A 32 5.09 -14.80 12.28
N ALA A 33 5.26 -14.23 13.47
CA ALA A 33 4.21 -14.15 14.48
C ALA A 33 4.00 -12.71 14.93
N LEU A 34 2.74 -12.26 14.94
CA LEU A 34 2.34 -11.03 15.62
C LEU A 34 2.17 -11.29 17.12
N LYS A 35 2.86 -10.48 17.93
CA LYS A 35 2.71 -10.40 19.38
C LYS A 35 2.09 -9.06 19.74
N THR A 36 0.92 -9.08 20.37
CA THR A 36 0.23 -7.86 20.79
C THR A 36 0.71 -7.42 22.16
N VAL A 37 1.13 -6.16 22.29
CA VAL A 37 1.40 -5.54 23.59
C VAL A 37 0.05 -5.19 24.21
N ALA A 38 -0.27 -5.76 25.37
CA ALA A 38 -1.52 -5.48 26.08
C ALA A 38 -1.53 -4.01 26.55
N ILE A 39 -2.49 -3.22 26.09
CA ILE A 39 -2.62 -1.80 26.45
C ILE A 39 -3.71 -1.69 27.53
N PRO A 40 -3.46 -1.02 28.67
CA PRO A 40 -4.49 -0.78 29.69
C PRO A 40 -5.70 0.00 29.13
N ASP A 41 -6.91 -0.32 29.58
CA ASP A 41 -8.16 0.28 29.06
C ASP A 41 -8.22 1.82 29.17
N ASN A 42 -7.55 2.38 30.18
CA ASN A 42 -7.46 3.81 30.41
C ASN A 42 -6.40 4.51 29.53
N VAL A 43 -5.62 3.76 28.74
CA VAL A 43 -4.60 4.29 27.84
C VAL A 43 -5.13 4.23 26.40
N LYS A 44 -5.36 5.42 25.82
CA LYS A 44 -5.76 5.60 24.43
C LYS A 44 -4.53 5.84 23.57
N LEU A 45 -3.80 4.76 23.26
CA LEU A 45 -2.43 4.87 22.74
C LEU A 45 -2.36 5.55 21.36
N GLU A 46 -3.31 5.27 20.44
CA GLU A 46 -3.43 5.95 19.12
C GLU A 46 -2.08 6.36 18.52
N VAL A 47 -1.20 5.37 18.26
CA VAL A 47 0.25 5.61 18.11
C VAL A 47 0.53 6.56 16.94
N GLY A 48 1.22 7.66 17.23
CA GLY A 48 1.72 8.61 16.23
C GLY A 48 3.24 8.55 16.02
N GLY A 49 3.98 7.95 16.96
CA GLY A 49 5.44 7.78 16.91
C GLY A 49 5.90 6.66 17.83
N ILE A 50 6.99 5.98 17.47
CA ILE A 50 7.64 4.96 18.30
C ILE A 50 9.13 5.29 18.38
N ALA A 51 9.70 5.18 19.57
CA ALA A 51 11.14 5.19 19.78
C ALA A 51 11.54 3.98 20.64
N VAL A 52 12.66 3.35 20.27
CA VAL A 52 13.26 2.26 21.06
C VAL A 52 14.37 2.85 21.91
N MET A 53 14.30 2.64 23.21
CA MET A 53 15.30 3.12 24.15
C MET A 53 16.47 2.12 24.25
N PRO A 54 17.70 2.58 24.54
CA PRO A 54 18.87 1.70 24.63
C PRO A 54 18.76 0.60 25.69
N ASP A 55 17.92 0.80 26.71
CA ASP A 55 17.69 -0.16 27.80
C ASP A 55 16.57 -1.18 27.49
N GLY A 56 16.02 -1.17 26.28
CA GLY A 56 14.96 -2.08 25.85
C GLY A 56 13.54 -1.65 26.24
N ARG A 57 13.35 -0.46 26.81
CA ARG A 57 12.01 0.14 26.91
C ARG A 57 11.56 0.67 25.54
N ILE A 58 10.25 0.70 25.32
CA ILE A 58 9.64 1.29 24.13
C ILE A 58 8.92 2.56 24.55
N ALA A 59 9.12 3.65 23.82
CA ALA A 59 8.32 4.84 23.95
C ALA A 59 7.33 4.97 22.79
N ALA A 60 6.11 5.36 23.08
CA ALA A 60 5.08 5.62 22.07
C ALA A 60 4.46 7.00 22.29
N SER A 61 4.48 7.84 21.26
CA SER A 61 3.73 9.08 21.26
C SER A 61 2.32 8.84 20.75
N THR A 62 1.37 9.64 21.23
CA THR A 62 -0.06 9.49 20.91
C THR A 62 -0.55 10.68 20.11
N ARG A 63 -1.57 10.45 19.26
CA ARG A 63 -2.33 11.56 18.64
C ARG A 63 -3.07 12.43 19.65
N ARG A 64 -3.14 12.02 20.91
CA ARG A 64 -3.76 12.76 22.03
C ARG A 64 -2.78 13.68 22.76
N GLY A 65 -1.52 13.75 22.32
CA GLY A 65 -0.57 14.70 22.89
C GLY A 65 0.21 14.16 24.09
N GLU A 66 0.42 12.85 24.15
CA GLU A 66 1.13 12.19 25.24
C GLU A 66 2.33 11.39 24.72
N ILE A 67 3.30 11.14 25.59
CA ILE A 67 4.37 10.16 25.38
C ILE A 67 4.32 9.16 26.53
N TRP A 68 4.22 7.88 26.18
CA TRP A 68 4.18 6.77 27.13
C TRP A 68 5.44 5.93 27.02
N ILE A 69 6.03 5.59 28.17
CA ILE A 69 7.12 4.63 28.30
C ILE A 69 6.52 3.28 28.66
N ILE A 70 6.94 2.25 27.92
CA ILE A 70 6.40 0.90 27.96
C ILE A 70 7.53 -0.05 28.32
N GLN A 71 7.46 -0.59 29.52
CA GLN A 71 8.37 -1.64 30.01
C GLN A 71 7.79 -3.02 29.64
N ASN A 72 8.68 -4.01 29.54
CA ASN A 72 8.34 -5.40 29.19
C ASN A 72 7.63 -5.59 27.84
N ALA A 73 7.80 -4.66 26.89
CA ALA A 73 7.17 -4.71 25.57
C ALA A 73 7.65 -5.87 24.67
N TYR A 74 8.81 -6.46 24.97
CA TYR A 74 9.37 -7.61 24.24
C TYR A 74 8.89 -8.95 24.79
N GLY A 75 8.52 -9.01 26.06
CA GLY A 75 8.30 -10.26 26.79
C GLY A 75 6.87 -10.81 26.68
N ASN A 76 6.65 -11.95 27.34
CA ASN A 76 5.32 -12.53 27.55
C ASN A 76 4.68 -12.08 28.88
N GLY A 77 5.38 -11.23 29.65
CA GLY A 77 4.88 -10.66 30.91
C GLY A 77 3.94 -9.48 30.68
N GLN A 78 3.35 -8.98 31.76
CA GLN A 78 2.47 -7.81 31.68
C GLN A 78 3.30 -6.54 31.42
N PRO A 79 3.01 -5.78 30.35
CA PRO A 79 3.67 -4.51 30.10
C PRO A 79 3.24 -3.45 31.13
N HIS A 80 4.17 -2.57 31.50
CA HIS A 80 3.89 -1.44 32.39
C HIS A 80 4.01 -0.13 31.62
N PHE A 81 2.98 0.71 31.73
CA PHE A 81 2.85 1.97 31.02
C PHE A 81 3.01 3.13 32.00
N THR A 82 3.99 4.00 31.75
CA THR A 82 4.21 5.24 32.51
C THR A 82 4.07 6.41 31.56
N ARG A 83 3.21 7.39 31.88
CA ARG A 83 3.09 8.61 31.08
C ARG A 83 4.28 9.51 31.40
N PHE A 84 5.16 9.68 30.42
CA PHE A 84 6.36 10.50 30.53
C PHE A 84 6.06 11.97 30.21
N ALA A 85 5.28 12.24 29.16
CA ALA A 85 4.94 13.61 28.77
C ALA A 85 3.44 13.75 28.42
N SER A 86 2.91 14.96 28.54
CA SER A 86 1.55 15.32 28.15
C SER A 86 1.45 16.80 27.78
N GLY A 87 0.37 17.19 27.08
CA GLY A 87 0.15 18.59 26.68
C GLY A 87 0.68 18.94 25.29
N LEU A 88 1.07 17.93 24.50
CA LEU A 88 1.53 18.09 23.12
C LEU A 88 0.34 18.09 22.13
N HIS A 89 0.56 18.52 20.89
CA HIS A 89 -0.49 18.62 19.88
C HIS A 89 -0.31 17.62 18.73
N GLU A 90 -0.98 16.46 18.84
CA GLU A 90 -0.99 15.41 17.81
C GLU A 90 0.41 15.00 17.35
N VAL A 91 1.10 14.23 18.18
CA VAL A 91 2.52 13.92 18.01
C VAL A 91 2.71 12.80 16.99
N LEU A 92 3.12 13.14 15.77
CA LEU A 92 3.22 12.22 14.63
C LEU A 92 4.67 11.85 14.28
N GLY A 93 5.51 11.75 15.29
CA GLY A 93 6.75 11.01 15.26
C GLY A 93 7.54 11.25 16.54
N LEU A 94 8.43 10.30 16.83
CA LEU A 94 9.16 10.25 18.09
C LEU A 94 10.53 9.63 17.82
N ALA A 95 11.57 10.25 18.34
CA ALA A 95 12.92 9.74 18.35
C ALA A 95 13.50 9.91 19.75
N TYR A 96 14.41 9.01 20.14
CA TYR A 96 15.15 9.10 21.39
C TYR A 96 16.63 9.19 21.07
N ARG A 97 17.31 10.21 21.57
CA ARG A 97 18.73 10.47 21.29
C ARG A 97 19.35 11.26 22.43
N ASP A 98 20.56 10.89 22.83
CA ASP A 98 21.36 11.61 23.83
C ASP A 98 20.59 11.95 25.12
N GLY A 99 19.81 10.97 25.62
CA GLY A 99 19.03 11.11 26.85
C GLY A 99 17.69 11.83 26.71
N ALA A 100 17.37 12.38 25.54
CA ALA A 100 16.17 13.19 25.31
C ALA A 100 15.24 12.56 24.26
N PHE A 101 13.96 12.89 24.37
CA PHE A 101 13.00 12.66 23.29
C PHE A 101 12.95 13.86 22.35
N TYR A 102 12.78 13.59 21.07
CA TYR A 102 12.52 14.57 20.04
C TYR A 102 11.24 14.18 19.35
N CYS A 103 10.30 15.10 19.23
CA CYS A 103 9.02 14.80 18.60
C CYS A 103 8.53 15.95 17.72
N THR A 104 7.89 15.59 16.61
CA THR A 104 7.16 16.55 15.80
C THR A 104 5.69 16.52 16.22
N GLN A 105 5.21 17.69 16.64
CA GLN A 105 3.80 18.01 16.83
C GLN A 105 3.39 19.05 15.77
N ARG A 106 2.09 19.30 15.59
CA ARG A 106 1.61 20.11 14.45
C ARG A 106 2.37 21.41 14.20
N GLY A 107 2.58 22.20 15.25
CA GLY A 107 3.21 23.52 15.12
C GLY A 107 4.70 23.57 15.49
N GLU A 108 5.31 22.44 15.86
CA GLU A 108 6.63 22.49 16.50
C GLU A 108 7.41 21.16 16.42
N LEU A 109 8.72 21.26 16.23
CA LEU A 109 9.67 20.21 16.57
C LEU A 109 10.22 20.49 17.98
N THR A 110 9.99 19.58 18.91
CA THR A 110 10.25 19.80 20.35
C THR A 110 11.28 18.79 20.88
N LYS A 111 12.23 19.27 21.67
CA LYS A 111 13.09 18.45 22.54
C LYS A 111 12.44 18.34 23.91
N ILE A 112 12.29 17.12 24.43
CA ILE A 112 11.64 16.82 25.69
C ILE A 112 12.60 16.05 26.59
N GLU A 113 12.80 16.55 27.81
CA GLU A 113 13.78 16.03 28.76
C GLU A 113 13.15 15.85 30.15
N ASP A 114 13.72 14.91 30.89
CA ASP A 114 13.55 14.73 32.32
C ASP A 114 14.90 15.15 32.97
N LYS A 115 14.95 16.35 33.53
CA LYS A 115 16.18 16.94 34.08
C LYS A 115 16.40 16.55 35.53
N ASN A 116 15.35 16.15 36.25
CA ASN A 116 15.42 15.76 37.65
C ASN A 116 15.53 14.22 37.84
N ASN A 117 15.40 13.44 36.77
CA ASN A 117 15.42 11.97 36.70
C ASN A 117 14.30 11.28 37.48
N ASP A 118 13.10 11.88 37.57
CA ASP A 118 11.94 11.28 38.24
C ASP A 118 11.09 10.38 37.31
N GLY A 119 11.46 10.28 36.03
CA GLY A 119 10.77 9.50 35.01
C GLY A 119 9.64 10.27 34.31
N ILE A 120 9.53 11.58 34.54
CA ILE A 120 8.53 12.47 33.94
C ILE A 120 9.25 13.65 33.26
N ALA A 121 8.75 14.08 32.12
CA ALA A 121 9.28 15.24 31.42
C ALA A 121 9.03 16.54 32.21
N ASP A 122 10.10 17.30 32.48
CA ASP A 122 10.06 18.61 33.15
C ASP A 122 10.54 19.76 32.24
N SER A 123 11.01 19.45 31.04
CA SER A 123 11.53 20.42 30.08
C SER A 123 11.01 20.14 28.67
N TYR A 124 10.39 21.15 28.07
CA TYR A 124 9.87 21.15 26.70
C TYR A 124 10.50 22.33 25.97
N THR A 125 11.49 22.06 25.13
CA THR A 125 12.25 23.10 24.42
C THR A 125 11.91 23.05 22.93
N PRO A 126 11.25 24.09 22.39
CA PRO A 126 11.06 24.24 20.96
C PRO A 126 12.41 24.31 20.25
N ILE A 127 12.63 23.43 19.27
CA ILE A 127 13.79 23.54 18.36
C ILE A 127 13.43 24.48 17.23
N THR A 128 12.25 24.31 16.64
CA THR A 128 11.71 25.20 15.62
C THR A 128 10.18 25.13 15.56
N LEU A 129 9.57 26.19 15.04
CA LEU A 129 8.12 26.32 14.85
C LEU A 129 7.73 26.14 13.37
N PHE A 130 6.50 25.69 13.16
CA PHE A 130 5.84 25.57 11.85
C PHE A 130 4.56 26.41 11.83
N GLU A 131 4.31 27.09 10.71
CA GLU A 131 3.09 27.88 10.53
C GLU A 131 1.89 26.99 10.25
N LEU A 132 0.76 27.24 10.92
CA LEU A 132 -0.48 26.50 10.74
C LEU A 132 -1.61 27.42 10.28
N SER A 133 -2.39 26.98 9.30
CA SER A 133 -3.64 27.66 8.93
C SER A 133 -4.82 27.26 9.81
N GLY A 134 -4.67 26.18 10.60
CA GLY A 134 -5.73 25.57 11.40
C GLY A 134 -6.52 24.50 10.63
N ASN A 135 -6.12 24.17 9.41
CA ASN A 135 -6.76 23.11 8.64
C ASN A 135 -6.48 21.72 9.25
N TYR A 136 -7.50 20.86 9.29
CA TYR A 136 -7.39 19.54 9.93
C TYR A 136 -6.36 18.62 9.24
N HIS A 137 -6.02 18.86 7.97
CA HIS A 137 -5.13 18.02 7.18
C HIS A 137 -3.65 18.47 7.25
N GLU A 138 -3.34 19.55 7.96
CA GLU A 138 -1.97 20.05 8.16
C GLU A 138 -1.25 19.27 9.29
N TYR A 139 -0.82 18.06 8.96
CA TYR A 139 0.03 17.22 9.81
C TYR A 139 1.52 17.57 9.67
N ALA A 140 2.30 17.27 10.69
CA ALA A 140 3.76 17.37 10.69
C ALA A 140 4.37 16.05 11.18
N TYR A 141 5.25 15.44 10.37
CA TYR A 141 5.79 14.11 10.62
C TYR A 141 7.30 14.13 10.87
N GLY A 142 7.78 13.24 11.74
CA GLY A 142 9.19 13.14 12.12
C GLY A 142 9.42 13.36 13.63
N PRO A 143 10.64 13.67 14.06
CA PRO A 143 11.84 13.80 13.25
C PRO A 143 12.43 12.45 12.85
N VAL A 144 13.19 12.44 11.74
CA VAL A 144 14.15 11.38 11.43
C VAL A 144 15.54 11.99 11.42
N PHE A 145 16.45 11.44 12.22
CA PHE A 145 17.82 11.93 12.30
C PHE A 145 18.67 11.42 11.13
N ASP A 146 19.53 12.29 10.62
CA ASP A 146 20.64 11.87 9.78
C ASP A 146 21.91 11.58 10.61
N LYS A 147 22.98 11.17 9.93
CA LYS A 147 24.26 10.83 10.56
C LYS A 147 24.94 12.04 11.22
N ASN A 148 24.64 13.26 10.78
CA ASN A 148 25.20 14.49 11.33
C ASN A 148 24.42 14.99 12.55
N GLY A 149 23.28 14.37 12.88
CA GLY A 149 22.41 14.81 13.96
C GLY A 149 21.40 15.88 13.54
N ASP A 150 21.34 16.21 12.24
CA ASP A 150 20.25 17.03 11.71
C ASP A 150 18.96 16.22 11.64
N MET A 151 17.82 16.89 11.65
CA MET A 151 16.50 16.29 11.74
C MET A 151 15.70 16.59 10.48
N TYR A 152 15.19 15.56 9.82
CA TYR A 152 14.23 15.72 8.73
C TYR A 152 12.80 15.71 9.26
N VAL A 153 11.97 16.60 8.72
CA VAL A 153 10.54 16.75 9.00
C VAL A 153 9.81 16.92 7.68
N THR A 154 8.61 16.36 7.55
CA THR A 154 7.72 16.62 6.41
C THR A 154 6.43 17.29 6.87
N LEU A 155 6.01 18.33 6.16
CA LEU A 155 4.77 19.06 6.43
C LEU A 155 3.73 18.73 5.38
N ASN A 156 2.57 18.24 5.81
CA ASN A 156 1.47 17.77 4.97
C ASN A 156 0.66 18.95 4.41
N VAL A 157 0.15 18.88 3.19
CA VAL A 157 -0.72 19.96 2.67
C VAL A 157 -2.08 20.00 3.38
N ALA A 158 -2.71 21.17 3.42
CA ALA A 158 -4.09 21.34 3.86
C ALA A 158 -5.07 20.70 2.85
N TRP A 159 -6.30 20.44 3.29
CA TRP A 159 -7.37 19.97 2.42
C TRP A 159 -8.45 21.03 2.26
N VAL A 160 -8.64 21.51 1.02
CA VAL A 160 -9.66 22.51 0.63
C VAL A 160 -10.50 22.06 -0.57
N GLY A 161 -10.67 20.74 -0.73
CA GLY A 161 -11.19 20.08 -1.93
C GLY A 161 -10.10 19.55 -2.87
N TYR A 162 -8.86 19.99 -2.64
CA TYR A 162 -7.62 19.48 -3.18
C TYR A 162 -6.50 19.77 -2.16
N GLY A 163 -5.31 19.20 -2.37
CA GLY A 163 -4.14 19.46 -1.54
C GLY A 163 -3.55 20.84 -1.80
N ASP A 164 -3.49 21.70 -0.78
CA ASP A 164 -2.86 23.03 -0.91
C ASP A 164 -1.98 23.40 0.29
N GLY A 165 -0.82 24.01 0.02
CA GLY A 165 0.12 24.41 1.06
C GLY A 165 -0.25 25.78 1.64
N LEU A 166 -1.16 25.83 2.61
CA LEU A 166 -1.67 27.10 3.18
C LEU A 166 -0.73 27.74 4.19
N GLY A 167 -0.12 26.94 5.09
CA GLY A 167 0.96 27.40 5.98
C GLY A 167 2.32 27.34 5.32
N LYS A 168 3.27 28.18 5.76
CA LYS A 168 4.64 28.19 5.21
C LYS A 168 5.28 26.81 5.24
N TRP A 169 5.83 26.41 4.10
CA TRP A 169 6.46 25.11 3.87
C TRP A 169 5.54 23.88 3.98
N HIS A 170 4.23 24.03 4.09
CA HIS A 170 3.33 22.88 3.92
C HIS A 170 3.43 22.32 2.50
N GLY A 171 3.57 20.99 2.40
CA GLY A 171 3.91 20.26 1.18
C GLY A 171 5.41 20.06 0.94
N TRP A 172 6.26 20.27 1.95
CA TRP A 172 7.72 20.20 1.85
C TRP A 172 8.36 19.16 2.77
N LEU A 173 9.52 18.66 2.32
CA LEU A 173 10.56 18.07 3.15
C LEU A 173 11.50 19.19 3.63
N ILE A 174 11.68 19.27 4.95
CA ILE A 174 12.52 20.27 5.61
C ILE A 174 13.59 19.54 6.41
N LYS A 175 14.82 20.04 6.32
CA LYS A 175 15.92 19.66 7.20
C LYS A 175 16.07 20.72 8.29
N VAL A 176 16.14 20.31 9.54
CA VAL A 176 16.26 21.17 10.72
C VAL A 176 17.56 20.85 11.42
N LYS A 177 18.42 21.86 11.58
CA LYS A 177 19.68 21.72 12.32
C LYS A 177 19.42 21.72 13.83
N PRO A 178 20.36 21.22 14.66
CA PRO A 178 20.22 21.27 16.12
C PRO A 178 19.97 22.66 16.71
N ASP A 179 20.39 23.72 16.03
CA ASP A 179 20.17 25.12 16.42
C ASP A 179 18.79 25.67 16.02
N GLY A 180 17.93 24.86 15.38
CA GLY A 180 16.60 25.26 14.92
C GLY A 180 16.55 25.81 13.50
N THR A 181 17.69 25.97 12.81
CA THR A 181 17.71 26.48 11.44
C THR A 181 16.99 25.53 10.49
N GLN A 182 15.96 26.04 9.79
CA GLN A 182 15.23 25.30 8.77
C GLN A 182 15.86 25.47 7.38
N GLU A 183 16.10 24.36 6.71
CA GLU A 183 16.54 24.27 5.33
C GLU A 183 15.49 23.51 4.50
N PRO A 184 14.70 24.18 3.65
CA PRO A 184 13.79 23.49 2.74
C PRO A 184 14.58 22.69 1.70
N ILE A 185 14.21 21.42 1.51
CA ILE A 185 14.94 20.47 0.65
C ILE A 185 14.19 20.22 -0.65
N ALA A 186 12.97 19.71 -0.55
CA ALA A 186 12.16 19.29 -1.70
C ALA A 186 10.68 19.58 -1.42
N THR A 187 9.89 19.75 -2.48
CA THR A 187 8.45 20.02 -2.37
C THR A 187 7.61 19.08 -3.21
N GLY A 188 6.30 19.23 -3.15
CA GLY A 188 5.33 18.42 -3.87
C GLY A 188 4.91 17.15 -3.15
N LEU A 189 5.03 17.16 -1.83
CA LEU A 189 4.51 16.13 -0.93
C LEU A 189 3.04 16.47 -0.64
N ARG A 190 2.12 15.52 -0.81
CA ARG A 190 0.70 15.69 -0.47
C ARG A 190 0.47 15.22 0.96
N SER A 191 0.54 13.90 1.18
CA SER A 191 0.30 13.32 2.51
C SER A 191 1.46 12.48 3.02
N PRO A 192 2.52 13.11 3.54
CA PRO A 192 3.78 12.42 3.75
C PRO A 192 3.91 11.66 5.07
N ALA A 193 3.01 10.72 5.32
CA ALA A 193 2.96 10.00 6.60
C ALA A 193 4.20 9.14 6.89
N GLY A 194 4.93 8.70 5.86
CA GLY A 194 6.14 7.90 6.00
C GLY A 194 7.32 8.47 5.22
N PHE A 195 8.47 8.57 5.88
CA PHE A 195 9.75 8.87 5.25
C PHE A 195 10.88 8.34 6.12
N ASN A 196 12.04 8.12 5.52
CA ASN A 196 13.22 7.65 6.23
C ASN A 196 14.51 8.13 5.57
N VAL A 197 15.60 8.12 6.34
CA VAL A 197 16.97 8.30 5.86
C VAL A 197 17.63 6.92 5.87
N ASN A 198 18.08 6.44 4.73
CA ASN A 198 18.67 5.09 4.65
C ASN A 198 20.14 5.06 5.11
N SER A 199 20.73 3.86 5.08
CA SER A 199 22.14 3.59 5.37
C SER A 199 23.12 4.43 4.54
N ASN A 200 22.73 4.89 3.35
CA ASN A 200 23.52 5.75 2.47
C ASN A 200 23.29 7.25 2.69
N ASN A 201 22.47 7.63 3.68
CA ASN A 201 22.07 9.00 3.96
C ASN A 201 21.20 9.64 2.86
N ASP A 202 20.56 8.81 2.05
CA ASP A 202 19.58 9.18 1.02
C ASP A 202 18.18 9.22 1.66
N VAL A 203 17.36 10.22 1.31
CA VAL A 203 16.02 10.42 1.89
C VAL A 203 14.95 9.79 1.00
N PHE A 204 14.14 8.92 1.59
CA PHE A 204 13.02 8.28 0.92
C PHE A 204 11.69 8.69 1.53
N TYR A 205 10.72 8.87 0.65
CA TYR A 205 9.43 9.43 0.96
C TYR A 205 8.29 8.54 0.45
N ALA A 206 7.40 8.08 1.31
CA ALA A 206 6.18 7.34 0.96
C ALA A 206 4.97 8.28 0.83
N GLU A 207 4.24 8.12 -0.27
CA GLU A 207 3.06 8.93 -0.59
C GLU A 207 1.84 8.06 -0.84
N ASN A 208 0.67 8.56 -0.46
CA ASN A 208 -0.64 7.95 -0.72
C ASN A 208 -1.23 8.41 -2.04
N GLN A 209 -2.14 7.60 -2.60
CA GLN A 209 -2.96 8.05 -3.72
C GLN A 209 -3.71 9.34 -3.36
N GLY A 210 -3.80 10.28 -4.30
CA GLY A 210 -4.48 11.55 -4.10
C GLY A 210 -4.43 12.44 -5.33
N ASP A 211 -4.78 13.72 -5.19
CA ASP A 211 -4.57 14.71 -6.25
C ASP A 211 -3.10 14.74 -6.66
N TRP A 212 -2.83 14.73 -7.98
CA TRP A 212 -1.50 14.60 -8.59
C TRP A 212 -0.78 13.26 -8.37
N VAL A 213 -1.33 12.36 -7.55
CA VAL A 213 -0.69 11.10 -7.19
C VAL A 213 -1.56 9.92 -7.61
N GLY A 214 -1.20 9.30 -8.73
CA GLY A 214 -1.98 8.20 -9.31
C GLY A 214 -2.15 6.98 -8.40
N SER A 215 -1.14 6.66 -7.59
CA SER A 215 -1.12 5.48 -6.71
C SER A 215 -0.11 5.65 -5.57
N GLY A 216 -0.12 4.73 -4.61
CA GLY A 216 0.90 4.70 -3.55
C GLY A 216 2.29 4.55 -4.15
N ARG A 217 3.30 5.19 -3.57
CA ARG A 217 4.68 5.16 -4.09
C ARG A 217 5.71 5.53 -3.04
N VAL A 218 6.96 5.16 -3.31
CA VAL A 218 8.14 5.63 -2.60
C VAL A 218 9.06 6.36 -3.58
N THR A 219 9.50 7.56 -3.20
CA THR A 219 10.33 8.46 -4.02
C THR A 219 11.59 8.85 -3.24
N HIS A 220 12.75 8.79 -3.91
CA HIS A 220 14.00 9.38 -3.39
C HIS A 220 13.97 10.90 -3.58
N LEU A 221 14.27 11.68 -2.55
CA LEU A 221 14.25 13.14 -2.61
C LEU A 221 15.63 13.75 -2.33
N GLU A 222 16.06 14.60 -3.25
CA GLU A 222 17.26 15.42 -3.17
C GLU A 222 16.87 16.90 -3.09
N LYS A 223 17.84 17.75 -2.71
CA LYS A 223 17.61 19.20 -2.66
C LYS A 223 17.27 19.74 -4.04
N GLY A 224 16.13 20.42 -4.16
CA GLY A 224 15.61 20.98 -5.41
C GLY A 224 14.61 20.07 -6.13
N ASP A 225 14.34 18.86 -5.64
CA ASP A 225 13.36 17.97 -6.25
C ASP A 225 11.91 18.44 -6.03
N PHE A 226 11.07 18.12 -7.01
CA PHE A 226 9.63 18.24 -6.96
C PHE A 226 8.98 16.85 -7.06
N ALA A 227 8.30 16.41 -6.00
CA ALA A 227 7.70 15.08 -5.92
C ALA A 227 6.38 14.96 -6.70
N GLY A 228 5.74 16.06 -7.10
CA GLY A 228 4.66 16.05 -8.09
C GLY A 228 3.33 16.66 -7.66
N ASN A 229 3.04 16.86 -6.37
CA ASN A 229 1.82 17.55 -5.94
C ASN A 229 1.95 19.08 -6.01
N ALA A 230 0.97 19.79 -6.54
CA ALA A 230 1.08 21.23 -6.76
C ALA A 230 1.04 22.10 -5.48
N GLY A 231 0.54 21.58 -4.35
CA GLY A 231 0.23 22.40 -3.16
C GLY A 231 1.44 23.11 -2.56
N GLY A 232 2.59 22.42 -2.47
CA GLY A 232 3.81 23.00 -1.92
C GLY A 232 4.45 24.11 -2.76
N LEU A 233 4.06 24.23 -4.04
CA LEU A 233 4.58 25.27 -4.94
C LEU A 233 4.19 26.70 -4.54
N ASN A 234 3.27 26.87 -3.59
CA ASN A 234 2.96 28.18 -3.01
C ASN A 234 4.19 28.88 -2.39
N TRP A 235 5.18 28.09 -1.97
CA TRP A 235 6.34 28.56 -1.20
C TRP A 235 7.65 28.57 -1.99
N THR A 236 7.63 28.27 -3.29
CA THR A 236 8.87 28.31 -4.11
C THR A 236 9.38 29.74 -4.38
N LYS A 237 8.52 30.73 -4.15
CA LYS A 237 8.85 32.17 -4.18
C LYS A 237 9.70 32.62 -2.99
N GLU A 238 9.73 31.86 -1.91
CA GLU A 238 10.52 32.20 -0.73
C GLU A 238 12.02 32.27 -1.08
N PRO A 239 12.78 33.22 -0.48
CA PRO A 239 14.18 33.43 -0.85
C PRO A 239 15.06 32.19 -0.74
N ASN A 240 14.83 31.37 0.29
CA ASN A 240 15.59 30.15 0.59
C ASN A 240 15.03 28.89 -0.08
N SER A 241 13.99 28.98 -0.92
CA SER A 241 13.53 27.84 -1.70
C SER A 241 14.62 27.38 -2.70
N PRO A 242 14.95 26.07 -2.74
CA PRO A 242 15.95 25.51 -3.67
C PRO A 242 15.44 25.35 -5.11
N LEU A 243 14.15 25.56 -5.36
CA LEU A 243 13.55 25.51 -6.70
C LEU A 243 12.65 26.73 -6.96
N LYS A 244 12.38 27.01 -8.24
CA LYS A 244 11.58 28.16 -8.71
C LYS A 244 10.32 27.75 -9.50
N LEU A 245 10.04 26.46 -9.58
CA LEU A 245 8.85 25.90 -10.22
C LEU A 245 7.56 26.50 -9.63
N THR A 246 6.59 26.79 -10.49
CA THR A 246 5.29 27.38 -10.11
C THR A 246 4.13 26.48 -10.53
N LYS A 247 2.94 26.74 -9.98
CA LYS A 247 1.71 26.05 -10.38
C LYS A 247 1.36 26.30 -11.86
N GLU A 248 1.76 27.44 -12.43
CA GLU A 248 1.53 27.76 -13.84
C GLU A 248 2.30 26.82 -14.76
N ASP A 249 3.56 26.51 -14.40
CA ASP A 249 4.42 25.61 -15.17
C ASP A 249 3.81 24.20 -15.29
N LEU A 250 3.02 23.77 -14.29
CA LEU A 250 2.37 22.46 -14.30
C LEU A 250 1.24 22.34 -15.33
N LYS A 251 0.67 23.44 -15.83
CA LYS A 251 -0.43 23.38 -16.80
C LYS A 251 -0.04 22.66 -18.09
N GLU A 252 1.23 22.70 -18.48
CA GLU A 252 1.71 22.00 -19.68
C GLU A 252 1.72 20.46 -19.54
N VAL A 253 1.71 19.97 -18.30
CA VAL A 253 1.80 18.55 -17.97
C VAL A 253 0.55 17.99 -17.29
N ASP A 254 -0.41 18.84 -16.94
CA ASP A 254 -1.72 18.50 -16.39
C ASP A 254 -2.72 18.07 -17.49
N ASN A 255 -2.36 17.00 -18.19
CA ASN A 255 -3.12 16.50 -19.35
C ASN A 255 -3.32 14.98 -19.30
N GLY A 256 -2.98 14.36 -18.16
CA GLY A 256 -3.10 12.91 -17.95
C GLY A 256 -2.02 12.08 -18.65
N GLN A 257 -0.98 12.70 -19.22
CA GLN A 257 0.19 11.97 -19.69
C GLN A 257 0.90 11.26 -18.51
N PRO A 258 1.65 10.18 -18.77
CA PRO A 258 2.43 9.54 -17.72
C PRO A 258 3.47 10.46 -17.09
N MET A 259 3.75 10.27 -15.81
CA MET A 259 4.71 11.10 -15.06
C MET A 259 6.12 11.11 -15.67
N HIS A 260 6.55 10.01 -16.30
CA HIS A 260 7.84 9.94 -17.01
C HIS A 260 7.90 10.84 -18.25
N GLU A 261 6.78 11.09 -18.92
CA GLU A 261 6.71 12.07 -20.02
C GLU A 261 6.66 13.49 -19.47
N ALA A 262 5.96 13.71 -18.35
CA ALA A 262 5.94 15.00 -17.66
C ALA A 262 7.34 15.42 -17.18
N ALA A 263 8.15 14.49 -16.68
CA ALA A 263 9.49 14.76 -16.18
C ALA A 263 10.50 15.16 -17.27
N LYS A 264 10.19 14.90 -18.55
CA LYS A 264 10.99 15.42 -19.67
C LYS A 264 10.80 16.93 -19.87
N LYS A 265 9.69 17.47 -19.40
CA LYS A 265 9.30 18.88 -19.51
C LYS A 265 9.59 19.65 -18.21
N ILE A 266 9.23 19.06 -17.08
CA ILE A 266 9.48 19.61 -15.75
C ILE A 266 10.73 18.94 -15.17
N LYS A 267 11.88 19.63 -15.22
CA LYS A 267 13.18 19.04 -14.88
C LYS A 267 13.32 18.69 -13.39
N GLU A 268 12.64 19.44 -12.54
CA GLU A 268 12.57 19.23 -11.10
C GLU A 268 11.70 18.02 -10.73
N LEU A 269 10.81 17.55 -11.64
CA LEU A 269 9.87 16.47 -11.36
C LEU A 269 10.59 15.14 -11.16
N LYS A 270 10.58 14.65 -9.92
CA LYS A 270 11.25 13.41 -9.52
C LYS A 270 10.35 12.21 -9.76
N LEU A 271 10.86 11.22 -10.49
CA LEU A 271 10.15 9.96 -10.70
C LEU A 271 10.20 9.08 -9.43
N PRO A 272 9.13 8.34 -9.13
CA PRO A 272 9.13 7.42 -8.00
C PRO A 272 10.14 6.30 -8.21
N ALA A 273 10.79 5.89 -7.13
CA ALA A 273 11.67 4.72 -7.14
C ALA A 273 10.83 3.45 -7.26
N VAL A 274 9.74 3.35 -6.50
CA VAL A 274 8.83 2.20 -6.52
C VAL A 274 7.39 2.64 -6.39
N TRP A 275 6.54 2.23 -7.33
CA TRP A 275 5.09 2.32 -7.23
C TRP A 275 4.52 1.11 -6.50
N PHE A 276 3.49 1.35 -5.69
CA PHE A 276 2.69 0.37 -4.96
C PHE A 276 1.27 0.40 -5.53
N PRO A 277 0.91 -0.52 -6.45
CA PRO A 277 -0.39 -0.52 -7.09
C PRO A 277 -1.54 -0.51 -6.09
N HIS A 278 -2.36 0.53 -6.18
CA HIS A 278 -3.48 0.79 -5.27
C HIS A 278 -4.40 -0.43 -5.18
N THR A 279 -4.90 -0.71 -3.97
CA THR A 279 -5.77 -1.84 -3.61
C THR A 279 -5.12 -3.22 -3.65
N VAL A 280 -3.99 -3.38 -4.34
CA VAL A 280 -3.22 -4.63 -4.35
C VAL A 280 -2.12 -4.56 -3.29
N MET A 281 -1.28 -3.55 -3.39
CA MET A 281 -0.14 -3.31 -2.50
C MET A 281 -0.48 -2.39 -1.33
N GLY A 282 -1.77 -2.16 -1.06
CA GLY A 282 -2.25 -1.24 -0.03
C GLY A 282 -3.06 -0.08 -0.63
N ILE A 283 -3.58 0.77 0.24
CA ILE A 283 -4.37 1.96 -0.14
C ILE A 283 -3.87 3.25 0.51
N SER A 284 -3.02 3.14 1.54
CA SER A 284 -2.43 4.26 2.28
C SER A 284 -1.07 3.83 2.86
N THR A 285 -0.03 3.88 2.03
CA THR A 285 1.37 3.73 2.42
C THR A 285 1.76 4.65 3.58
N ALA A 286 2.45 4.11 4.58
CA ALA A 286 2.89 4.83 5.76
C ALA A 286 4.40 4.66 5.94
N ASP A 287 4.87 4.42 7.17
CA ASP A 287 6.30 4.39 7.52
C ASP A 287 7.12 3.41 6.67
N ILE A 288 8.42 3.73 6.53
CA ILE A 288 9.40 2.94 5.77
C ILE A 288 10.58 2.64 6.68
N ILE A 289 11.01 1.39 6.78
CA ILE A 289 12.28 1.02 7.44
C ILE A 289 13.15 0.15 6.54
N GLU A 290 14.45 0.43 6.52
CA GLU A 290 15.46 -0.41 5.86
C GLU A 290 15.86 -1.57 6.78
N ASP A 291 15.99 -2.78 6.25
CA ASP A 291 16.51 -3.94 6.96
C ASP A 291 18.02 -3.86 7.11
N GLN A 292 18.43 -3.41 8.30
CA GLN A 292 19.82 -3.38 8.75
C GLN A 292 20.09 -4.45 9.82
N THR A 293 19.19 -5.43 9.97
CA THR A 293 19.25 -6.43 11.03
C THR A 293 20.30 -7.53 10.77
N ASN A 294 20.96 -7.50 9.61
CA ASN A 294 21.96 -8.49 9.19
C ASN A 294 21.45 -9.94 9.27
N GLY A 295 20.20 -10.15 8.86
CA GLY A 295 19.58 -11.47 8.78
C GLY A 295 18.80 -11.89 10.04
N ALA A 296 18.72 -11.04 11.07
CA ALA A 296 17.90 -11.34 12.25
C ALA A 296 16.38 -11.27 11.96
N PHE A 297 15.99 -10.66 10.83
CA PHE A 297 14.60 -10.57 10.38
C PHE A 297 14.32 -11.23 9.03
N GLY A 298 15.03 -12.34 8.76
CA GLY A 298 14.83 -13.12 7.54
C GLY A 298 15.81 -12.77 6.42
N PRO A 299 15.58 -13.29 5.20
CA PRO A 299 16.58 -13.31 4.12
C PRO A 299 16.66 -11.99 3.32
N PHE A 300 16.11 -10.89 3.82
CA PHE A 300 15.84 -9.66 3.05
C PHE A 300 16.74 -8.47 3.45
N GLY A 301 17.90 -8.73 4.04
CA GLY A 301 18.85 -7.69 4.45
C GLY A 301 19.15 -6.69 3.33
N GLY A 302 19.15 -5.40 3.66
CA GLY A 302 19.32 -4.28 2.71
C GLY A 302 18.06 -3.87 1.95
N GLN A 303 16.96 -4.63 2.06
CA GLN A 303 15.65 -4.25 1.51
C GLN A 303 14.85 -3.44 2.52
N TYR A 304 13.61 -3.09 2.19
CA TYR A 304 12.78 -2.17 2.94
C TYR A 304 11.42 -2.78 3.26
N PHE A 305 10.86 -2.38 4.40
CA PHE A 305 9.50 -2.69 4.82
C PHE A 305 8.67 -1.41 4.85
N VAL A 306 7.54 -1.42 4.15
CA VAL A 306 6.64 -0.28 3.99
C VAL A 306 5.30 -0.62 4.61
N ALA A 307 4.87 0.15 5.61
CA ALA A 307 3.58 -0.02 6.25
C ALA A 307 2.44 0.45 5.32
N ASP A 308 1.25 -0.12 5.51
CA ASP A 308 0.01 0.39 4.95
C ASP A 308 -1.05 0.54 6.03
N GLN A 309 -1.60 1.75 6.16
CA GLN A 309 -2.61 2.09 7.14
C GLN A 309 -3.94 1.42 6.78
N GLY A 310 -4.38 1.52 5.54
CA GLY A 310 -5.74 1.09 5.16
C GLY A 310 -5.93 -0.44 5.20
N HIS A 311 -4.95 -1.21 4.74
CA HIS A 311 -5.00 -2.67 4.71
C HIS A 311 -4.37 -3.32 5.94
N SER A 312 -3.79 -2.54 6.86
CA SER A 312 -3.18 -3.06 8.10
C SER A 312 -2.15 -4.16 7.82
N LYS A 313 -1.19 -3.83 6.95
CA LYS A 313 -0.16 -4.77 6.49
C LYS A 313 1.19 -4.10 6.30
N ILE A 314 2.21 -4.93 6.12
CA ILE A 314 3.53 -4.53 5.65
C ILE A 314 3.73 -5.11 4.26
N MET A 315 4.26 -4.29 3.35
CA MET A 315 4.81 -4.71 2.06
C MET A 315 6.33 -4.64 2.11
N ARG A 316 7.00 -5.43 1.28
CA ARG A 316 8.44 -5.39 1.09
C ARG A 316 8.80 -4.60 -0.16
N MET A 317 9.95 -3.94 -0.15
CA MET A 317 10.47 -3.16 -1.26
C MET A 317 11.98 -3.38 -1.42
N SER A 318 12.41 -3.65 -2.65
CA SER A 318 13.81 -3.69 -3.06
C SER A 318 14.15 -2.43 -3.84
N LEU A 319 15.41 -2.00 -3.77
CA LEU A 319 15.90 -0.83 -4.50
C LEU A 319 17.23 -1.15 -5.19
N GLU A 320 17.40 -0.60 -6.39
CA GLU A 320 18.65 -0.57 -7.12
C GLU A 320 18.90 0.84 -7.71
N LYS A 321 20.17 1.17 -7.98
CA LYS A 321 20.55 2.39 -8.71
C LYS A 321 20.98 2.00 -10.13
N VAL A 322 20.23 2.45 -11.13
CA VAL A 322 20.56 2.27 -12.55
C VAL A 322 20.78 3.64 -13.17
N ASN A 323 21.93 3.86 -13.81
CA ASN A 323 22.34 5.16 -14.36
C ASN A 323 22.19 6.32 -13.34
N GLY A 324 22.48 6.04 -12.06
CA GLY A 324 22.35 7.02 -10.96
C GLY A 324 20.91 7.31 -10.53
N LYS A 325 19.90 6.62 -11.07
CA LYS A 325 18.49 6.75 -10.69
C LYS A 325 18.03 5.55 -9.88
N TYR A 326 17.31 5.84 -8.80
CA TYR A 326 16.67 4.81 -8.00
C TYR A 326 15.47 4.21 -8.73
N GLN A 327 15.36 2.89 -8.66
CA GLN A 327 14.22 2.11 -9.12
C GLN A 327 14.17 0.78 -8.35
N GLY A 328 13.14 -0.04 -8.55
CA GLY A 328 13.07 -1.35 -7.89
C GLY A 328 11.68 -1.95 -7.86
N ALA A 329 11.49 -2.98 -7.04
CA ALA A 329 10.23 -3.71 -6.93
C ALA A 329 9.60 -3.70 -5.55
N CYS A 330 8.27 -3.76 -5.51
CA CYS A 330 7.51 -4.07 -4.30
C CYS A 330 6.90 -5.48 -4.35
N TYR A 331 6.76 -6.08 -3.18
CA TYR A 331 6.28 -7.44 -2.95
C TYR A 331 5.31 -7.47 -1.75
N PRO A 332 4.30 -8.34 -1.75
CA PRO A 332 3.58 -8.68 -0.52
C PRO A 332 4.56 -9.22 0.55
N PHE A 333 4.16 -9.15 1.83
CA PHE A 333 5.03 -9.61 2.91
C PHE A 333 4.30 -10.15 4.14
N TYR A 334 3.57 -9.29 4.87
CA TYR A 334 2.84 -9.73 6.07
C TYR A 334 1.56 -8.93 6.30
N GLU A 335 0.42 -9.61 6.46
CA GLU A 335 -0.88 -9.02 6.77
C GLU A 335 -1.49 -9.48 8.11
N GLY A 336 -2.54 -8.78 8.55
CA GLY A 336 -3.30 -9.16 9.76
C GLY A 336 -2.97 -8.36 11.01
N PHE A 337 -2.38 -7.17 10.86
CA PHE A 337 -2.24 -6.22 11.97
C PHE A 337 -3.62 -5.79 12.49
N ALA A 338 -3.70 -5.52 13.79
CA ALA A 338 -4.97 -5.33 14.49
C ALA A 338 -5.71 -4.03 14.12
N SER A 339 -5.01 -3.02 13.62
CA SER A 339 -5.51 -1.69 13.27
C SER A 339 -4.64 -1.09 12.15
N GLY A 340 -4.99 0.09 11.64
CA GLY A 340 -4.23 0.76 10.59
C GLY A 340 -2.80 1.09 11.02
N LEU A 341 -1.82 0.56 10.28
CA LEU A 341 -0.39 0.60 10.60
C LEU A 341 0.24 1.91 10.12
N VAL A 342 0.79 2.67 11.05
CA VAL A 342 1.30 4.04 10.78
C VAL A 342 2.78 4.17 11.09
N ARG A 343 3.34 3.41 12.05
CA ARG A 343 4.75 3.52 12.47
C ARG A 343 5.42 2.17 12.57
N LEU A 344 6.66 2.08 12.11
CA LEU A 344 7.50 0.89 12.20
C LEU A 344 8.83 1.22 12.87
N ARG A 345 9.29 0.42 13.83
CA ARG A 345 10.65 0.53 14.40
C ARG A 345 11.25 -0.84 14.63
N TRP A 346 12.55 -0.96 14.34
CA TRP A 346 13.33 -2.11 14.75
C TRP A 346 13.42 -2.19 16.26
N GLY A 347 13.04 -3.33 16.82
CA GLY A 347 13.37 -3.70 18.19
C GLY A 347 14.83 -4.12 18.32
N LEU A 348 15.34 -4.13 19.55
CA LEU A 348 16.71 -4.54 19.87
C LEU A 348 16.99 -6.02 19.57
N ASP A 349 15.94 -6.84 19.42
CA ASP A 349 16.02 -8.26 19.08
C ASP A 349 15.84 -8.53 17.58
N GLY A 350 15.85 -7.50 16.73
CA GLY A 350 15.66 -7.61 15.29
C GLY A 350 14.19 -7.77 14.86
N SER A 351 13.23 -7.77 15.78
CA SER A 351 11.79 -7.75 15.44
C SER A 351 11.29 -6.36 15.02
N ILE A 352 10.12 -6.27 14.40
CA ILE A 352 9.50 -4.97 14.03
C ILE A 352 8.39 -4.63 15.02
N PHE A 353 8.47 -3.50 15.70
CA PHE A 353 7.33 -2.89 16.38
C PHE A 353 6.49 -2.07 15.39
N GLY A 354 5.19 -2.35 15.37
CA GLY A 354 4.16 -1.68 14.58
C GLY A 354 3.19 -0.90 15.45
N GLY A 355 3.15 0.42 15.25
CA GLY A 355 2.21 1.34 15.90
C GLY A 355 1.00 1.60 15.03
N MET A 356 -0.19 1.49 15.60
CA MET A 356 -1.44 1.56 14.84
C MET A 356 -2.49 2.49 15.42
N THR A 357 -3.31 3.04 14.53
CA THR A 357 -4.51 3.79 14.85
C THR A 357 -5.52 3.74 13.70
N SER A 358 -6.80 3.68 14.03
CA SER A 358 -7.92 3.87 13.09
C SER A 358 -8.55 5.26 13.20
N ARG A 359 -7.91 6.19 13.93
CA ARG A 359 -8.40 7.56 14.05
C ARG A 359 -8.24 8.27 12.70
N GLY A 360 -9.31 8.90 12.22
CA GLY A 360 -9.34 9.57 10.92
C GLY A 360 -9.82 8.64 9.80
N TRP A 361 -9.13 7.52 9.56
CA TRP A 361 -9.45 6.59 8.47
C TRP A 361 -9.59 5.15 8.96
N ALA A 362 -10.61 4.46 8.46
CA ALA A 362 -10.83 3.05 8.80
C ALA A 362 -9.78 2.16 8.12
N SER A 363 -9.62 0.96 8.68
CA SER A 363 -8.66 -0.03 8.19
C SER A 363 -9.25 -1.44 8.15
N THR A 364 -8.55 -2.36 7.50
CA THR A 364 -8.87 -3.79 7.53
C THR A 364 -8.84 -4.31 8.96
N GLY A 365 -7.80 -3.97 9.73
CA GLY A 365 -7.75 -4.17 11.18
C GLY A 365 -8.89 -3.42 11.89
N LYS A 366 -9.53 -4.09 12.86
CA LYS A 366 -10.78 -3.62 13.50
C LYS A 366 -10.60 -2.97 14.86
N ALA A 367 -9.41 -3.06 15.46
CA ALA A 367 -9.13 -2.35 16.70
C ALA A 367 -9.02 -0.83 16.44
N GLU A 368 -9.34 -0.01 17.45
CA GLU A 368 -9.21 1.45 17.34
C GLU A 368 -7.74 1.90 17.26
N TYR A 369 -6.87 1.14 17.92
CA TYR A 369 -5.43 1.32 17.98
C TYR A 369 -4.79 0.05 18.51
N ALA A 370 -3.50 -0.14 18.23
CA ALA A 370 -2.73 -1.25 18.77
C ALA A 370 -1.23 -0.93 18.74
N LEU A 371 -0.47 -1.68 19.55
CA LEU A 371 0.97 -1.83 19.44
C LEU A 371 1.26 -3.32 19.31
N GLN A 372 1.84 -3.73 18.19
CA GLN A 372 2.19 -5.13 17.94
C GLN A 372 3.65 -5.26 17.54
N ARG A 373 4.21 -6.45 17.76
CA ARG A 373 5.57 -6.81 17.41
C ARG A 373 5.53 -7.99 16.45
N LEU A 374 6.06 -7.82 15.25
CA LEU A 374 6.19 -8.88 14.26
C LEU A 374 7.55 -9.56 14.46
N VAL A 375 7.55 -10.86 14.69
CA VAL A 375 8.73 -11.65 15.07
C VAL A 375 8.94 -12.77 14.06
N TRP A 376 10.13 -12.85 13.46
CA TRP A 376 10.53 -13.98 12.62
C TRP A 376 10.93 -15.18 13.50
N ASN A 377 10.54 -16.40 13.10
CA ASN A 377 10.84 -17.62 13.86
C ASN A 377 12.17 -18.28 13.46
N GLY A 378 12.88 -17.74 12.47
CA GLY A 378 14.14 -18.29 11.96
C GLY A 378 14.00 -19.24 10.75
N GLU A 379 12.78 -19.62 10.37
CA GLU A 379 12.54 -20.50 9.23
C GLU A 379 12.61 -19.74 7.91
N LEU A 380 13.26 -20.33 6.90
CA LEU A 380 13.42 -19.73 5.57
C LEU A 380 12.19 -20.04 4.69
N PRO A 381 11.38 -19.04 4.28
CA PRO A 381 10.31 -19.25 3.32
C PRO A 381 10.87 -19.50 1.92
N PHE A 382 10.21 -20.33 1.10
CA PHE A 382 10.39 -20.28 -0.36
C PHE A 382 9.59 -19.10 -0.93
N GLU A 383 10.30 -18.11 -1.47
CA GLU A 383 9.78 -16.79 -1.82
C GLU A 383 10.64 -16.16 -2.94
N MET A 384 10.07 -15.20 -3.70
CA MET A 384 10.85 -14.29 -4.54
C MET A 384 11.71 -13.40 -3.65
N LYS A 385 13.02 -13.62 -3.63
CA LYS A 385 13.96 -12.82 -2.84
C LYS A 385 14.17 -11.43 -3.43
N ASP A 386 14.43 -11.33 -4.73
CA ASP A 386 14.64 -10.04 -5.39
C ASP A 386 14.33 -10.11 -6.89
N ILE A 387 14.18 -8.94 -7.51
CA ILE A 387 13.98 -8.76 -8.95
C ILE A 387 14.88 -7.63 -9.40
N HIS A 388 15.78 -7.95 -10.34
CA HIS A 388 16.68 -6.99 -10.95
C HIS A 388 16.28 -6.69 -12.39
N ALA A 389 16.33 -5.42 -12.78
CA ALA A 389 16.28 -5.07 -14.19
C ALA A 389 17.54 -5.55 -14.91
N MET A 390 17.37 -5.98 -16.16
CA MET A 390 18.46 -6.31 -17.08
C MET A 390 18.30 -5.47 -18.37
N SER A 391 19.31 -5.46 -19.24
CA SER A 391 19.28 -4.73 -20.52
C SER A 391 18.10 -5.11 -21.45
N ASP A 392 17.52 -6.29 -21.25
CA ASP A 392 16.51 -6.91 -22.11
C ASP A 392 15.42 -7.68 -21.36
N GLY A 393 15.29 -7.48 -20.04
CA GLY A 393 14.31 -8.20 -19.25
C GLY A 393 14.50 -8.03 -17.75
N PHE A 394 14.15 -9.08 -17.00
CA PHE A 394 14.28 -9.11 -15.55
C PHE A 394 14.95 -10.41 -15.10
N GLU A 395 15.75 -10.36 -14.05
CA GLU A 395 16.18 -11.54 -13.30
C GLU A 395 15.34 -11.65 -12.03
N VAL A 396 14.68 -12.79 -11.81
CA VAL A 396 13.96 -13.11 -10.57
C VAL A 396 14.82 -14.05 -9.74
N GLU A 397 15.17 -13.65 -8.52
CA GLU A 397 15.89 -14.45 -7.53
C GLU A 397 14.93 -15.03 -6.49
N PHE A 398 15.15 -16.28 -6.08
CA PHE A 398 14.38 -16.99 -5.07
C PHE A 398 15.22 -17.32 -3.84
N THR A 399 14.58 -17.38 -2.68
CA THR A 399 15.25 -17.69 -1.39
C THR A 399 15.77 -19.13 -1.31
N THR A 400 15.16 -20.07 -2.03
CA THR A 400 15.57 -21.49 -2.12
C THR A 400 15.52 -22.00 -3.56
N PRO A 401 16.29 -23.04 -3.93
CA PRO A 401 16.24 -23.61 -5.27
C PRO A 401 14.84 -24.08 -5.69
N VAL A 402 14.44 -23.72 -6.91
CA VAL A 402 13.17 -24.10 -7.53
C VAL A 402 13.33 -25.45 -8.24
N ASN A 403 12.26 -26.24 -8.29
CA ASN A 403 12.20 -27.42 -9.15
C ASN A 403 12.53 -27.04 -10.61
N SER A 404 13.55 -27.68 -11.20
CA SER A 404 14.05 -27.30 -12.53
C SER A 404 12.99 -27.39 -13.62
N SER A 405 12.04 -28.34 -13.54
CA SER A 405 10.97 -28.45 -14.55
C SER A 405 10.01 -27.27 -14.50
N LYS A 406 9.69 -26.80 -13.29
CA LYS A 406 8.79 -25.66 -13.06
C LYS A 406 9.45 -24.34 -13.42
N LEU A 407 10.73 -24.19 -13.08
CA LEU A 407 11.51 -22.99 -13.35
C LEU A 407 11.72 -22.75 -14.86
N LYS A 408 11.75 -23.83 -15.66
CA LYS A 408 11.89 -23.78 -17.12
C LYS A 408 10.56 -23.63 -17.88
N ASP A 409 9.42 -23.76 -17.20
CA ASP A 409 8.11 -23.71 -17.88
C ASP A 409 7.62 -22.26 -17.99
N PRO A 410 7.57 -21.67 -19.20
CA PRO A 410 7.12 -20.30 -19.40
C PRO A 410 5.66 -20.07 -19.01
N LYS A 411 4.84 -21.11 -18.90
CA LYS A 411 3.44 -20.96 -18.46
C LYS A 411 3.31 -20.53 -17.00
N ASN A 412 4.37 -20.71 -16.21
CA ASN A 412 4.42 -20.32 -14.82
C ASN A 412 4.73 -18.83 -14.65
N PHE A 413 5.10 -18.12 -15.72
CA PHE A 413 5.52 -16.72 -15.66
C PHE A 413 4.68 -15.86 -16.59
N THR A 414 4.17 -14.75 -16.06
CA THR A 414 3.54 -13.72 -16.89
C THR A 414 4.07 -12.35 -16.51
N VAL A 415 4.33 -11.54 -17.52
CA VAL A 415 4.74 -10.15 -17.33
C VAL A 415 3.71 -9.23 -17.96
N ASN A 416 3.23 -8.25 -17.19
CA ASN A 416 2.30 -7.23 -17.66
C ASN A 416 2.84 -5.84 -17.32
N SER A 417 2.69 -4.89 -18.24
CA SER A 417 3.20 -3.52 -18.06
C SER A 417 2.09 -2.50 -18.07
N PHE A 418 2.17 -1.53 -17.18
CA PHE A 418 1.22 -0.42 -17.12
C PHE A 418 1.82 0.84 -16.49
N THR A 419 1.10 1.94 -16.49
CA THR A 419 1.48 3.19 -15.82
C THR A 419 0.23 3.97 -15.36
N TYR A 420 0.44 5.11 -14.72
CA TYR A 420 -0.62 5.99 -14.22
C TYR A 420 -0.62 7.33 -14.96
N LYS A 421 -1.78 7.99 -14.96
CA LYS A 421 -1.90 9.39 -15.36
C LYS A 421 -1.24 10.30 -14.33
N TYR A 422 -0.56 11.34 -14.80
CA TYR A 422 -0.16 12.47 -13.99
C TYR A 422 -1.04 13.67 -14.34
N GLN A 423 -1.82 14.13 -13.35
CA GLN A 423 -2.88 15.13 -13.50
C GLN A 423 -3.39 15.56 -12.13
N HIS A 424 -4.05 16.71 -12.03
CA HIS A 424 -4.55 17.22 -10.74
C HIS A 424 -5.68 16.40 -10.12
N GLN A 425 -6.39 15.56 -10.87
CA GLN A 425 -7.49 14.78 -10.31
C GLN A 425 -7.01 13.74 -9.30
N TYR A 426 -7.91 13.35 -8.40
CA TYR A 426 -7.63 12.38 -7.36
C TYR A 426 -7.34 11.00 -7.94
N GLY A 427 -6.13 10.50 -7.69
CA GLY A 427 -5.71 9.18 -8.11
C GLY A 427 -5.66 8.99 -9.63
N SER A 428 -5.39 7.75 -10.03
CA SER A 428 -5.42 7.35 -11.42
C SER A 428 -5.83 5.89 -11.52
N PRO A 429 -6.68 5.51 -12.48
CA PRO A 429 -6.74 4.12 -12.90
C PRO A 429 -5.39 3.70 -13.48
N ILE A 430 -5.18 2.40 -13.56
CA ILE A 430 -4.13 1.85 -14.41
C ILE A 430 -4.40 2.24 -15.86
N THR A 431 -3.36 2.65 -16.58
CA THR A 431 -3.41 3.04 -17.99
C THR A 431 -2.30 2.37 -18.78
N ASN A 432 -2.46 2.32 -20.11
CA ASN A 432 -1.51 1.71 -21.03
C ASN A 432 -1.14 0.27 -20.66
N ASN A 433 -2.12 -0.47 -20.13
CA ASN A 433 -2.00 -1.84 -19.68
C ASN A 433 -1.74 -2.79 -20.87
N ARG A 434 -0.68 -3.61 -20.78
CA ARG A 434 -0.25 -4.48 -21.87
C ARG A 434 0.64 -5.62 -21.40
N THR A 435 0.25 -6.85 -21.74
CA THR A 435 1.09 -8.04 -21.57
C THR A 435 2.40 -7.87 -22.33
N ARG A 436 3.53 -8.26 -21.71
CA ARG A 436 4.85 -8.36 -22.33
C ARG A 436 5.11 -9.82 -22.69
N LYS A 437 5.71 -10.06 -23.87
CA LYS A 437 6.05 -11.42 -24.25
C LYS A 437 7.41 -11.78 -23.65
N ILE A 438 7.45 -12.84 -22.86
CA ILE A 438 8.70 -13.53 -22.54
C ILE A 438 9.14 -14.26 -23.80
N ILE A 439 10.25 -13.85 -24.39
CA ILE A 439 10.84 -14.45 -25.61
C ILE A 439 11.96 -15.45 -25.28
N GLY A 440 12.50 -15.38 -24.07
CA GLY A 440 13.47 -16.35 -23.59
C GLY A 440 13.49 -16.48 -22.07
N MET A 441 13.91 -17.65 -21.59
CA MET A 441 14.05 -17.95 -20.17
C MET A 441 15.36 -18.68 -19.91
N ILE A 442 16.15 -18.16 -18.96
CA ILE A 442 17.48 -18.70 -18.63
C ILE A 442 17.56 -18.90 -17.12
N PRO A 443 17.26 -20.11 -16.62
CA PRO A 443 17.47 -20.48 -15.23
C PRO A 443 18.96 -20.52 -14.86
N SER A 444 19.31 -20.12 -13.64
CA SER A 444 20.66 -20.33 -13.11
C SER A 444 20.92 -21.80 -12.81
N ALA A 445 22.20 -22.17 -12.78
CA ALA A 445 22.65 -23.54 -12.51
C ALA A 445 22.23 -24.04 -11.10
N ASP A 446 22.19 -23.15 -10.11
CA ASP A 446 21.75 -23.46 -8.75
C ASP A 446 20.22 -23.47 -8.57
N GLY A 447 19.46 -23.18 -9.63
CA GLY A 447 18.00 -23.14 -9.61
C GLY A 447 17.40 -22.04 -8.75
N ARG A 448 18.19 -21.06 -8.31
CA ARG A 448 17.71 -19.93 -7.48
C ARG A 448 17.34 -18.69 -8.28
N LYS A 449 17.67 -18.64 -9.57
CA LYS A 449 17.39 -17.48 -10.42
C LYS A 449 16.80 -17.90 -11.75
N VAL A 450 16.03 -17.01 -12.35
CA VAL A 450 15.65 -17.10 -13.76
C VAL A 450 15.68 -15.72 -14.40
N LYS A 451 16.42 -15.60 -15.50
CA LYS A 451 16.35 -14.43 -16.38
C LYS A 451 15.19 -14.59 -17.34
N LEU A 452 14.24 -13.68 -17.28
CA LEU A 452 13.12 -13.53 -18.21
C LEU A 452 13.50 -12.50 -19.26
N VAL A 453 13.82 -12.94 -20.47
CA VAL A 453 14.11 -12.05 -21.61
C VAL A 453 12.78 -11.66 -22.24
N LEU A 454 12.52 -10.36 -22.37
CA LEU A 454 11.27 -9.81 -22.88
C LEU A 454 11.41 -9.28 -24.31
N ASP A 455 10.29 -9.23 -25.02
CA ASP A 455 10.21 -8.58 -26.34
C ASP A 455 10.56 -7.09 -26.28
N SER A 456 10.22 -6.42 -25.18
CA SER A 456 10.50 -5.01 -24.95
C SER A 456 10.41 -4.64 -23.46
N LEU A 457 11.31 -3.74 -23.04
CA LEU A 457 11.21 -2.99 -21.79
C LEU A 457 10.72 -1.57 -22.07
N ILE A 458 10.03 -0.96 -21.12
CA ILE A 458 9.40 0.35 -21.30
C ILE A 458 9.74 1.23 -20.09
N PRO A 459 10.69 2.17 -20.23
CA PRO A 459 11.00 3.14 -19.19
C PRO A 459 9.75 3.92 -18.75
N GLY A 460 9.64 4.24 -17.47
CA GLY A 460 8.52 4.92 -16.85
C GLY A 460 7.27 4.07 -16.61
N TYR A 461 7.37 2.75 -16.78
CA TYR A 461 6.29 1.79 -16.55
C TYR A 461 6.56 0.89 -15.33
N ILE A 462 5.47 0.33 -14.83
CA ILE A 462 5.44 -0.68 -13.78
C ILE A 462 5.21 -2.02 -14.47
N HIS A 463 6.00 -3.01 -14.10
CA HIS A 463 5.97 -4.37 -14.62
C HIS A 463 5.48 -5.31 -13.51
N GLU A 464 4.25 -5.78 -13.63
CA GLU A 464 3.75 -6.92 -12.86
C GLU A 464 4.48 -8.16 -13.34
N ILE A 465 5.18 -8.83 -12.42
CA ILE A 465 5.78 -10.14 -12.63
C ILE A 465 5.00 -11.11 -11.76
N ARG A 466 4.24 -12.00 -12.38
CA ARG A 466 3.47 -13.04 -11.70
C ARG A 466 4.07 -14.40 -11.99
N VAL A 467 4.17 -15.20 -10.93
CA VAL A 467 4.87 -16.46 -10.86
C VAL A 467 3.93 -17.50 -10.24
N ALA A 468 3.25 -18.28 -11.07
CA ALA A 468 2.26 -19.27 -10.64
C ALA A 468 2.82 -20.69 -10.70
N ASN A 469 2.30 -21.58 -9.84
CA ASN A 469 2.60 -23.02 -9.86
C ASN A 469 4.09 -23.39 -9.73
N LEU A 470 4.92 -22.49 -9.18
CA LEU A 470 6.28 -22.83 -8.78
C LEU A 470 6.30 -23.60 -7.47
N GLU A 471 7.33 -24.42 -7.36
CA GLU A 471 7.57 -25.30 -6.24
C GLU A 471 9.07 -25.39 -6.00
N SER A 472 9.49 -25.33 -4.73
CA SER A 472 10.89 -25.53 -4.37
C SER A 472 11.33 -26.98 -4.58
N THR A 473 12.64 -27.24 -4.51
CA THR A 473 13.17 -28.61 -4.47
C THR A 473 12.69 -29.42 -3.25
N GLU A 474 12.21 -28.73 -2.20
CA GLU A 474 11.61 -29.32 -1.00
C GLU A 474 10.07 -29.38 -1.07
N GLN A 475 9.48 -29.20 -2.25
CA GLN A 475 8.03 -29.26 -2.48
C GLN A 475 7.19 -28.19 -1.77
N LYS A 476 7.81 -27.06 -1.42
CA LYS A 476 7.11 -25.91 -0.84
C LYS A 476 6.54 -25.01 -1.94
N SER A 477 5.31 -24.51 -1.78
CA SER A 477 4.71 -23.54 -2.70
C SER A 477 5.32 -22.16 -2.53
N LEU A 478 5.47 -21.39 -3.61
CA LEU A 478 5.88 -19.98 -3.50
C LEU A 478 4.93 -19.21 -2.58
N LEU A 479 5.49 -18.48 -1.60
CA LEU A 479 4.70 -17.79 -0.58
C LEU A 479 3.86 -16.63 -1.15
N HIS A 480 4.46 -15.77 -1.99
CA HIS A 480 3.73 -14.74 -2.74
C HIS A 480 4.00 -14.89 -4.24
N ASP A 481 2.92 -14.90 -5.04
CA ASP A 481 2.98 -15.23 -6.46
C ASP A 481 3.11 -14.01 -7.39
N PHE A 482 3.29 -12.80 -6.87
CA PHE A 482 3.45 -11.59 -7.69
C PHE A 482 4.32 -10.52 -7.04
N ALA A 483 4.91 -9.69 -7.90
CA ALA A 483 5.67 -8.50 -7.56
C ALA A 483 5.45 -7.42 -8.62
N TYR A 484 5.76 -6.17 -8.27
CA TYR A 484 5.66 -5.03 -9.20
C TYR A 484 6.98 -4.29 -9.26
N TYR A 485 7.65 -4.35 -10.41
CA TYR A 485 8.90 -3.65 -10.66
C TYR A 485 8.64 -2.30 -11.34
N THR A 486 9.11 -1.20 -10.76
CA THR A 486 9.09 0.13 -11.38
C THR A 486 10.38 0.33 -12.17
N LEU A 487 10.28 0.51 -13.48
CA LEU A 487 11.42 0.68 -14.37
C LEU A 487 11.54 2.13 -14.82
N ASN A 488 12.53 2.86 -14.30
CA ASN A 488 12.83 4.23 -14.72
C ASN A 488 13.90 4.26 -15.81
N GLU A 489 14.95 3.46 -15.65
CA GLU A 489 16.12 3.36 -16.52
C GLU A 489 16.39 1.90 -16.87
N ILE A 490 16.80 1.65 -18.12
CA ILE A 490 17.23 0.32 -18.57
C ILE A 490 18.74 0.18 -18.29
N PRO A 491 19.18 -0.86 -17.57
CA PRO A 491 20.60 -1.12 -17.35
C PRO A 491 21.38 -1.27 -18.66
N ALA A 492 22.59 -0.72 -18.69
CA ALA A 492 23.50 -0.95 -19.79
C ALA A 492 23.93 -2.43 -19.84
N GLY A 493 24.11 -2.96 -21.04
CA GLY A 493 24.56 -4.34 -21.25
C GLY A 493 24.19 -4.84 -22.63
N GLU A 494 24.89 -5.88 -23.11
CA GLU A 494 24.52 -6.55 -24.34
C GLU A 494 23.16 -7.23 -24.20
N LYS A 495 22.39 -7.26 -25.29
CA LYS A 495 21.15 -8.05 -25.33
C LYS A 495 21.50 -9.53 -25.43
N THR A 496 20.72 -10.36 -24.77
CA THR A 496 20.92 -11.80 -24.73
C THR A 496 20.71 -12.41 -26.11
N VAL A 497 21.69 -13.19 -26.55
CA VAL A 497 21.55 -14.06 -27.72
C VAL A 497 21.03 -15.41 -27.23
N LEU A 498 19.77 -15.70 -27.52
CA LEU A 498 19.08 -16.91 -27.06
C LEU A 498 19.46 -18.14 -27.90
N THR A 499 19.85 -19.22 -27.25
CA THR A 499 19.94 -20.55 -27.87
C THR A 499 18.54 -21.13 -28.11
N GLU A 500 18.43 -22.16 -28.95
CA GLU A 500 17.12 -22.75 -29.28
C GLU A 500 16.38 -23.33 -28.06
N GLY A 501 17.13 -23.81 -27.05
CA GLY A 501 16.54 -24.34 -25.80
C GLY A 501 16.08 -23.26 -24.82
N GLU A 502 16.52 -22.01 -24.99
CA GLU A 502 16.15 -20.88 -24.13
C GLU A 502 14.99 -20.06 -24.71
N LYS A 503 14.71 -20.20 -26.01
CA LYS A 503 13.61 -19.50 -26.69
C LYS A 503 12.26 -20.00 -26.20
N VAL A 504 11.35 -19.06 -25.98
CA VAL A 504 9.95 -19.34 -25.65
C VAL A 504 9.10 -19.18 -26.91
N ASN A 505 8.83 -20.30 -27.59
CA ASN A 505 8.15 -20.31 -28.90
C ASN A 505 6.62 -20.16 -28.82
N ALA A 506 6.01 -20.34 -27.65
CA ALA A 506 4.59 -20.09 -27.46
C ALA A 506 4.28 -19.74 -25.99
N HIS A 507 3.75 -18.54 -25.77
CA HIS A 507 2.90 -18.31 -24.60
C HIS A 507 1.62 -19.11 -24.80
N ALA A 508 1.58 -20.36 -24.33
CA ALA A 508 0.32 -21.00 -24.00
C ALA A 508 -0.20 -20.44 -22.66
N GLY A 509 -0.29 -19.11 -22.58
CA GLY A 509 -0.91 -18.37 -21.50
C GLY A 509 -2.22 -17.82 -22.02
N MET A 510 -3.32 -18.28 -21.41
CA MET A 510 -4.72 -17.88 -21.63
C MET A 510 -4.90 -16.63 -22.51
N HIS A 511 -5.06 -16.84 -23.81
CA HIS A 511 -5.57 -15.84 -24.72
C HIS A 511 -6.99 -15.47 -24.26
N HIS A 512 -7.13 -14.41 -23.47
CA HIS A 512 -8.26 -13.53 -23.68
C HIS A 512 -7.82 -12.54 -24.75
N ASP A 513 -8.36 -12.70 -25.95
CA ASP A 513 -8.19 -11.79 -27.08
C ASP A 513 -8.39 -10.32 -26.64
N MET A 514 -7.28 -9.60 -26.47
CA MET A 514 -7.31 -8.14 -26.49
C MET A 514 -7.33 -7.69 -27.94
N LYS A 515 -8.53 -7.62 -28.52
CA LYS A 515 -8.74 -6.69 -29.64
C LYS A 515 -8.37 -5.29 -29.16
N LYS A 516 -7.56 -4.58 -29.95
CA LYS A 516 -7.16 -3.17 -29.78
C LYS A 516 -8.27 -2.37 -29.11
N THR A 517 -8.08 -2.00 -27.85
CA THR A 517 -9.01 -1.14 -27.12
C THR A 517 -8.86 0.29 -27.62
N ALA A 518 -9.77 0.66 -28.52
CA ALA A 518 -10.27 2.03 -28.63
C ALA A 518 -10.86 2.48 -27.27
N PRO A 519 -11.11 3.79 -27.05
CA PRO A 519 -11.61 4.31 -25.77
C PRO A 519 -12.80 3.47 -25.31
N THR A 520 -12.70 2.89 -24.12
CA THR A 520 -13.71 1.99 -23.56
C THR A 520 -15.06 2.70 -23.50
N LYS A 521 -15.99 2.32 -24.38
CA LYS A 521 -17.42 2.56 -24.15
C LYS A 521 -17.81 1.88 -22.82
N PRO A 522 -18.67 2.50 -22.00
CA PRO A 522 -19.09 1.91 -20.73
C PRO A 522 -19.69 0.52 -20.98
N VAL A 523 -19.27 -0.49 -20.22
CA VAL A 523 -19.95 -1.78 -20.18
C VAL A 523 -21.36 -1.52 -19.64
N VAL A 524 -22.37 -1.60 -20.51
CA VAL A 524 -23.78 -1.40 -20.14
C VAL A 524 -24.23 -2.63 -19.35
N SER A 525 -24.10 -2.56 -18.03
CA SER A 525 -24.65 -3.55 -17.11
C SER A 525 -26.14 -3.33 -16.97
N LYS A 526 -26.97 -4.38 -17.16
CA LYS A 526 -28.41 -4.33 -16.86
C LYS A 526 -28.69 -3.95 -15.40
N LYS A 527 -27.69 -4.10 -14.51
CA LYS A 527 -27.76 -3.76 -13.08
C LYS A 527 -27.37 -2.30 -12.79
N ARG A 528 -26.94 -1.54 -13.81
CA ARG A 528 -26.60 -0.10 -13.75
C ARG A 528 -27.32 0.64 -14.87
N GLN A 529 -28.63 0.78 -14.71
CA GLN A 529 -29.47 1.52 -15.64
C GLN A 529 -29.43 3.01 -15.28
N THR A 530 -28.66 3.82 -16.03
CA THR A 530 -28.46 5.25 -15.73
C THR A 530 -29.49 6.18 -16.36
N THR A 531 -30.30 5.66 -17.29
CA THR A 531 -31.41 6.38 -17.92
C THR A 531 -32.74 5.75 -17.50
N MET A 532 -33.74 6.57 -17.22
CA MET A 532 -35.07 6.07 -16.83
C MET A 532 -35.61 5.11 -17.90
N PRO A 533 -36.13 3.92 -17.51
CA PRO A 533 -36.77 3.01 -18.45
C PRO A 533 -37.90 3.70 -19.21
N ALA A 534 -38.02 3.44 -20.51
CA ALA A 534 -38.98 4.14 -21.38
C ALA A 534 -40.45 3.86 -21.02
N ASP A 535 -40.73 2.74 -20.35
CA ASP A 535 -42.04 2.34 -19.84
C ASP A 535 -42.38 2.98 -18.47
N TRP A 536 -41.49 3.83 -17.93
CA TRP A 536 -41.75 4.57 -16.70
C TRP A 536 -42.16 6.01 -17.03
N THR A 537 -43.32 6.44 -16.51
CA THR A 537 -43.72 7.85 -16.55
C THR A 537 -42.88 8.69 -15.57
N GLN A 538 -42.67 8.17 -14.36
CA GLN A 538 -41.85 8.76 -13.31
C GLN A 538 -41.43 7.68 -12.29
N PRO A 539 -40.35 7.87 -11.52
CA PRO A 539 -40.06 7.00 -10.38
C PRO A 539 -41.11 7.19 -9.28
N GLU A 540 -41.51 6.08 -8.65
CA GLU A 540 -42.41 6.08 -7.49
C GLU A 540 -41.67 6.46 -6.20
N LYS A 541 -40.36 6.22 -6.16
CA LYS A 541 -39.49 6.62 -5.05
C LYS A 541 -38.17 7.19 -5.56
N ILE A 542 -37.76 8.32 -5.00
CA ILE A 542 -36.45 8.91 -5.21
C ILE A 542 -35.65 8.77 -3.91
N LEU A 543 -34.55 8.04 -3.97
CA LEU A 543 -33.59 7.90 -2.88
C LEU A 543 -32.41 8.84 -3.16
N LYS A 544 -32.08 9.71 -2.22
CA LYS A 544 -30.89 10.57 -2.30
C LYS A 544 -29.87 10.07 -1.29
N LEU A 545 -28.67 9.78 -1.77
CA LEU A 545 -27.58 9.25 -0.98
C LEU A 545 -26.34 10.10 -1.24
N GLY A 546 -25.73 10.59 -0.18
CA GLY A 546 -24.45 11.28 -0.16
C GLY A 546 -23.39 10.49 0.61
N THR A 547 -22.22 11.07 0.73
CA THR A 547 -21.12 10.58 1.57
C THR A 547 -20.88 11.56 2.73
N LYS A 548 -20.23 11.07 3.80
CA LYS A 548 -19.76 11.90 4.91
C LYS A 548 -18.44 11.34 5.46
N PRO A 549 -17.62 12.18 6.13
CA PRO A 549 -16.32 11.76 6.66
C PRO A 549 -16.37 10.47 7.48
N GLY A 550 -15.29 9.69 7.39
CA GLY A 550 -15.13 8.42 8.10
C GLY A 550 -15.68 7.21 7.34
N LEU A 551 -15.64 7.25 6.00
CA LEU A 551 -16.08 6.18 5.10
C LEU A 551 -17.54 5.77 5.36
N LYS A 552 -18.46 6.75 5.33
CA LYS A 552 -19.88 6.52 5.59
C LYS A 552 -20.73 7.14 4.50
N TYR A 553 -21.85 6.50 4.22
CA TYR A 553 -22.96 7.19 3.57
C TYR A 553 -23.63 8.15 4.57
N ASP A 554 -24.18 9.25 4.07
CA ASP A 554 -24.91 10.20 4.91
C ASP A 554 -26.23 9.62 5.46
N VAL A 555 -26.89 8.74 4.67
CA VAL A 555 -28.09 7.99 5.01
C VAL A 555 -27.75 6.52 5.26
N SER A 556 -28.14 5.99 6.42
CA SER A 556 -27.92 4.59 6.79
C SER A 556 -29.08 3.66 6.44
N ASN A 557 -30.30 4.19 6.29
CA ASN A 557 -31.51 3.40 6.06
C ASN A 557 -32.46 4.09 5.08
N PHE A 558 -32.97 3.33 4.12
CA PHE A 558 -34.11 3.70 3.27
C PHE A 558 -35.24 2.70 3.47
N GLU A 559 -36.48 3.15 3.23
CA GLU A 559 -37.64 2.27 3.15
C GLU A 559 -38.31 2.43 1.78
N VAL A 560 -38.58 1.29 1.12
CA VAL A 560 -39.22 1.20 -0.20
C VAL A 560 -40.25 0.08 -0.22
N LYS A 561 -41.35 0.25 -0.96
CA LYS A 561 -42.31 -0.83 -1.17
C LYS A 561 -41.78 -1.85 -2.17
N ALA A 562 -42.11 -3.12 -1.96
CA ALA A 562 -41.80 -4.20 -2.88
C ALA A 562 -42.29 -3.88 -4.30
N GLY A 563 -41.44 -4.09 -5.30
CA GLY A 563 -41.76 -3.83 -6.70
C GLY A 563 -41.84 -2.35 -7.10
N SER A 564 -41.52 -1.41 -6.20
CA SER A 564 -41.57 0.02 -6.53
C SER A 564 -40.51 0.43 -7.55
N LYS A 565 -40.85 1.38 -8.42
CA LYS A 565 -39.96 2.01 -9.41
C LYS A 565 -39.07 3.04 -8.71
N VAL A 566 -37.81 2.69 -8.45
CA VAL A 566 -36.86 3.50 -7.67
C VAL A 566 -35.88 4.24 -8.58
N ARG A 567 -35.64 5.52 -8.27
CA ARG A 567 -34.46 6.29 -8.71
C ARG A 567 -33.54 6.51 -7.52
N LEU A 568 -32.34 5.95 -7.53
CA LEU A 568 -31.30 6.28 -6.56
C LEU A 568 -30.37 7.33 -7.17
N ILE A 569 -30.22 8.46 -6.48
CA ILE A 569 -29.26 9.51 -6.79
C ILE A 569 -28.12 9.37 -5.79
N PHE A 570 -26.93 9.04 -6.26
CA PHE A 570 -25.73 9.00 -5.45
C PHE A 570 -24.86 10.21 -5.76
N ASN A 571 -24.59 11.04 -4.74
CA ASN A 571 -23.67 12.15 -4.78
C ASN A 571 -22.42 11.76 -3.99
N ASN A 572 -21.26 11.72 -4.66
CA ASN A 572 -20.02 11.51 -3.95
C ASN A 572 -19.45 12.87 -3.51
N ASN A 573 -19.76 13.28 -2.28
CA ASN A 573 -19.27 14.51 -1.64
C ASN A 573 -18.03 14.25 -0.75
N ASP A 574 -17.36 13.11 -0.97
CA ASP A 574 -16.15 12.71 -0.23
C ASP A 574 -14.89 13.07 -1.02
N ASP A 575 -13.75 13.03 -0.33
CA ASP A 575 -12.42 13.22 -0.93
C ASP A 575 -11.89 11.97 -1.65
N MET A 576 -12.58 10.84 -1.51
CA MET A 576 -12.24 9.56 -2.11
C MET A 576 -13.25 9.12 -3.18
N THR A 577 -12.89 8.10 -3.96
CA THR A 577 -13.81 7.49 -4.92
C THR A 577 -14.73 6.48 -4.24
N HIS A 578 -16.01 6.53 -4.56
CA HIS A 578 -17.01 5.63 -3.97
C HIS A 578 -17.98 5.08 -5.02
N ASN A 579 -18.47 3.88 -4.80
CA ASN A 579 -19.61 3.31 -5.51
C ASN A 579 -20.71 2.93 -4.52
N VAL A 580 -21.87 2.53 -5.03
CA VAL A 580 -22.97 1.92 -4.29
C VAL A 580 -23.32 0.61 -4.96
N VAL A 581 -23.25 -0.49 -4.21
CA VAL A 581 -23.64 -1.83 -4.66
C VAL A 581 -24.73 -2.36 -3.76
N ILE A 582 -25.95 -2.52 -4.31
CA ILE A 582 -27.08 -3.13 -3.61
C ILE A 582 -26.97 -4.64 -3.77
N THR A 583 -26.94 -5.37 -2.66
CA THR A 583 -26.73 -6.82 -2.64
C THR A 583 -27.99 -7.59 -2.25
N ALA A 584 -28.01 -8.87 -2.57
CA ALA A 584 -28.96 -9.81 -1.96
C ALA A 584 -28.83 -9.81 -0.43
N PRO A 585 -29.90 -10.17 0.32
CA PRO A 585 -29.85 -10.26 1.77
C PRO A 585 -28.70 -11.15 2.26
N GLY A 586 -27.94 -10.68 3.25
CA GLY A 586 -26.80 -11.40 3.83
C GLY A 586 -25.54 -11.48 2.95
N ALA A 587 -25.51 -10.89 1.74
CA ALA A 587 -24.41 -11.07 0.80
C ALA A 587 -23.34 -9.96 0.80
N ALA A 588 -23.50 -8.90 1.61
CA ALA A 588 -22.66 -7.70 1.54
C ALA A 588 -21.16 -8.00 1.75
N ASP A 589 -20.81 -8.82 2.77
CA ASP A 589 -19.42 -9.12 3.09
C ASP A 589 -18.77 -10.03 2.02
N GLU A 590 -19.52 -10.95 1.44
CA GLU A 590 -19.04 -11.77 0.32
C GLU A 590 -18.80 -10.94 -0.94
N VAL A 591 -19.74 -10.05 -1.28
CA VAL A 591 -19.61 -9.14 -2.42
C VAL A 591 -18.42 -8.20 -2.22
N GLY A 592 -18.23 -7.65 -1.01
CA GLY A 592 -17.05 -6.85 -0.67
C GLY A 592 -15.74 -7.64 -0.80
N SER A 593 -15.74 -8.91 -0.36
CA SER A 593 -14.58 -9.81 -0.49
C SER A 593 -14.27 -10.17 -1.94
N LEU A 594 -15.29 -10.40 -2.77
CA LEU A 594 -15.13 -10.64 -4.20
C LEU A 594 -14.56 -9.41 -4.91
N ALA A 595 -15.01 -8.21 -4.54
CA ALA A 595 -14.50 -6.95 -5.08
C ALA A 595 -13.01 -6.75 -4.77
N LEU A 596 -12.60 -7.02 -3.53
CA LEU A 596 -11.20 -6.95 -3.11
C LEU A 596 -10.30 -7.90 -3.91
N LYS A 597 -10.78 -9.10 -4.23
CA LYS A 597 -10.04 -10.13 -4.98
C LYS A 597 -9.88 -9.83 -6.48
N MET A 598 -10.48 -8.76 -7.00
CA MET A 598 -10.39 -8.41 -8.42
C MET A 598 -9.00 -7.91 -8.84
N GLY A 599 -8.15 -7.49 -7.88
CA GLY A 599 -6.79 -7.01 -8.14
C GLY A 599 -6.77 -5.84 -9.13
N LEU A 600 -5.82 -5.85 -10.07
CA LEU A 600 -5.67 -4.78 -11.08
C LEU A 600 -6.92 -4.60 -11.98
N LYS A 601 -7.77 -5.62 -12.11
CA LYS A 601 -9.02 -5.54 -12.90
C LYS A 601 -10.14 -4.80 -12.18
N GLY A 602 -9.97 -4.55 -10.87
CA GLY A 602 -10.94 -3.86 -10.02
C GLY A 602 -11.38 -2.53 -10.61
N SER A 603 -10.42 -1.67 -10.98
CA SER A 603 -10.71 -0.34 -11.51
C SER A 603 -11.49 -0.36 -12.83
N GLU A 604 -11.19 -1.28 -13.74
CA GLU A 604 -11.88 -1.41 -15.03
C GLU A 604 -13.35 -1.81 -14.87
N MET A 605 -13.65 -2.52 -13.78
CA MET A 605 -14.98 -3.01 -13.45
C MET A 605 -15.69 -2.18 -12.37
N ASN A 606 -15.18 -0.99 -12.03
CA ASN A 606 -15.70 -0.13 -10.96
C ASN A 606 -15.75 -0.80 -9.58
N TYR A 607 -14.91 -1.83 -9.36
CA TYR A 607 -14.93 -2.72 -8.20
C TYR A 607 -16.28 -3.42 -7.96
N VAL A 608 -17.08 -3.61 -9.00
CA VAL A 608 -18.33 -4.37 -8.93
C VAL A 608 -18.08 -5.79 -9.44
N PRO A 609 -18.06 -6.82 -8.56
CA PRO A 609 -17.77 -8.18 -8.98
C PRO A 609 -18.91 -8.75 -9.83
N SER A 610 -18.56 -9.60 -10.80
CA SER A 610 -19.55 -10.35 -11.57
C SER A 610 -20.17 -11.45 -10.70
N SER A 611 -21.25 -11.12 -10.01
CA SER A 611 -21.97 -12.03 -9.11
C SER A 611 -23.48 -11.86 -9.27
N ASN A 612 -24.23 -12.95 -9.12
CA ASN A 612 -25.69 -12.91 -9.03
C ASN A 612 -26.18 -12.26 -7.73
N LYS A 613 -25.31 -12.13 -6.72
CA LYS A 613 -25.60 -11.47 -5.44
C LYS A 613 -25.54 -9.95 -5.51
N VAL A 614 -24.96 -9.37 -6.56
CA VAL A 614 -25.10 -7.95 -6.88
C VAL A 614 -26.44 -7.75 -7.58
N LEU A 615 -27.34 -6.95 -7.01
CA LEU A 615 -28.66 -6.68 -7.59
C LEU A 615 -28.62 -5.44 -8.49
N PHE A 616 -28.12 -4.33 -7.95
CA PHE A 616 -28.01 -3.04 -8.63
C PHE A 616 -26.72 -2.34 -8.21
N HIS A 617 -26.18 -1.47 -9.05
CA HIS A 617 -24.98 -0.73 -8.70
C HIS A 617 -24.84 0.59 -9.46
N THR A 618 -24.10 1.52 -8.89
CA THR A 618 -23.55 2.69 -9.60
C THR A 618 -22.21 2.33 -10.25
N GLY A 619 -21.63 3.27 -10.98
CA GLY A 619 -20.20 3.28 -11.29
C GLY A 619 -19.38 3.68 -10.06
N LEU A 620 -18.06 3.67 -10.22
CA LEU A 620 -17.16 4.27 -9.24
C LEU A 620 -17.11 5.77 -9.51
N LEU A 621 -17.70 6.55 -8.61
CA LEU A 621 -17.78 8.00 -8.72
C LEU A 621 -16.52 8.65 -8.19
N GLN A 622 -16.04 9.67 -8.90
CA GLN A 622 -14.96 10.54 -8.46
C GLN A 622 -15.44 11.53 -7.39
N PRO A 623 -14.54 12.16 -6.62
CA PRO A 623 -14.90 13.27 -5.73
C PRO A 623 -15.74 14.33 -6.46
N GLU A 624 -16.74 14.85 -5.77
CA GLU A 624 -17.69 15.87 -6.26
C GLU A 624 -18.46 15.51 -7.54
N THR A 625 -18.62 14.22 -7.83
CA THR A 625 -19.44 13.73 -8.95
C THR A 625 -20.71 13.02 -8.48
N SER A 626 -21.72 12.95 -9.35
CA SER A 626 -22.99 12.28 -9.04
C SER A 626 -23.47 11.36 -10.17
N GLU A 627 -24.25 10.34 -9.81
CA GLU A 627 -24.91 9.45 -10.76
C GLU A 627 -26.34 9.12 -10.28
N SER A 628 -27.26 8.94 -11.23
CA SER A 628 -28.57 8.34 -10.97
C SER A 628 -28.64 6.94 -11.57
N ILE A 629 -29.17 5.99 -10.81
CA ILE A 629 -29.55 4.66 -11.33
C ILE A 629 -31.04 4.38 -11.08
N TYR A 630 -31.65 3.62 -11.99
CA TYR A 630 -33.07 3.28 -11.98
C TYR A 630 -33.26 1.78 -11.85
N PHE A 631 -34.07 1.33 -10.91
CA PHE A 631 -34.34 -0.08 -10.70
C PHE A 631 -35.70 -0.34 -10.06
N VAL A 632 -36.25 -1.53 -10.29
CA VAL A 632 -37.43 -2.02 -9.57
C VAL A 632 -36.97 -2.61 -8.24
N ALA A 633 -37.51 -2.14 -7.12
CA ALA A 633 -37.21 -2.69 -5.81
C ALA A 633 -37.55 -4.19 -5.79
N PRO A 634 -36.75 -5.03 -5.10
CA PRO A 634 -37.03 -6.45 -4.98
C PRO A 634 -38.49 -6.73 -4.57
N SER A 635 -39.09 -7.78 -5.13
CA SER A 635 -40.47 -8.15 -4.81
C SER A 635 -40.61 -8.84 -3.45
N THR A 636 -39.52 -9.37 -2.90
CA THR A 636 -39.50 -10.03 -1.60
C THR A 636 -39.16 -9.02 -0.51
N PRO A 637 -40.05 -8.77 0.46
CA PRO A 637 -39.76 -7.92 1.61
C PRO A 637 -38.53 -8.43 2.38
N GLY A 638 -37.75 -7.51 2.93
CA GLY A 638 -36.51 -7.84 3.64
C GLY A 638 -35.52 -6.69 3.66
N GLU A 639 -34.36 -6.95 4.28
CA GLU A 639 -33.27 -5.98 4.38
C GLU A 639 -32.23 -6.26 3.30
N TYR A 640 -32.08 -5.30 2.39
CA TYR A 640 -31.12 -5.34 1.30
C TYR A 640 -30.01 -4.35 1.60
N MET A 641 -28.79 -4.85 1.79
CA MET A 641 -27.65 -3.97 2.06
C MET A 641 -27.25 -3.22 0.79
N PHE A 642 -26.91 -1.94 0.94
CA PHE A 642 -26.11 -1.23 -0.04
C PHE A 642 -24.74 -0.94 0.56
N VAL A 643 -23.68 -1.21 -0.19
CA VAL A 643 -22.30 -1.19 0.30
C VAL A 643 -21.36 -0.55 -0.72
N CYS A 644 -20.35 0.17 -0.24
CA CYS A 644 -19.25 0.62 -1.08
C CYS A 644 -18.26 -0.54 -1.24
N THR A 645 -18.08 -1.00 -2.46
CA THR A 645 -17.16 -2.12 -2.78
C THR A 645 -15.79 -1.65 -3.24
N PHE A 646 -15.54 -0.34 -3.21
CA PHE A 646 -14.17 0.16 -3.32
C PHE A 646 -13.30 -0.47 -2.22
N PRO A 647 -12.07 -0.93 -2.52
CA PRO A 647 -11.29 -1.74 -1.58
C PRO A 647 -11.09 -1.09 -0.21
N GLY A 648 -11.28 -1.88 0.85
CA GLY A 648 -11.26 -1.40 2.24
C GLY A 648 -12.56 -0.78 2.75
N HIS A 649 -13.46 -0.31 1.88
CA HIS A 649 -14.64 0.45 2.31
C HIS A 649 -15.81 -0.43 2.76
N ALA A 650 -15.94 -1.62 2.16
CA ALA A 650 -17.13 -2.46 2.32
C ALA A 650 -17.45 -2.75 3.78
N ALA A 651 -16.43 -2.90 4.63
CA ALA A 651 -16.55 -3.17 6.07
C ALA A 651 -17.34 -2.10 6.85
N VAL A 652 -17.28 -0.84 6.43
CA VAL A 652 -17.74 0.32 7.22
C VAL A 652 -18.74 1.20 6.47
N MET A 653 -18.62 1.28 5.15
CA MET A 653 -19.44 2.14 4.30
C MET A 653 -20.62 1.35 3.74
N ARG A 654 -21.67 1.22 4.55
CA ARG A 654 -22.83 0.38 4.27
C ARG A 654 -24.12 0.97 4.87
N GLY A 655 -25.26 0.60 4.30
CA GLY A 655 -26.58 0.91 4.81
C GLY A 655 -27.62 -0.10 4.33
N ILE A 656 -28.88 0.09 4.71
CA ILE A 656 -29.98 -0.85 4.42
C ILE A 656 -31.07 -0.17 3.58
N ILE A 657 -31.52 -0.84 2.53
CA ILE A 657 -32.82 -0.61 1.91
C ILE A 657 -33.77 -1.65 2.47
N LYS A 658 -34.69 -1.21 3.34
CA LYS A 658 -35.77 -2.04 3.86
C LYS A 658 -36.89 -2.08 2.84
N VAL A 659 -37.09 -3.26 2.26
CA VAL A 659 -38.21 -3.51 1.35
C VAL A 659 -39.39 -3.98 2.19
N VAL A 660 -40.47 -3.21 2.16
CA VAL A 660 -41.72 -3.49 2.89
C VAL A 660 -42.82 -3.98 1.92
N PRO A 661 -43.85 -4.69 2.41
CA PRO A 661 -44.96 -5.16 1.59
C PRO A 661 -45.66 -4.07 0.76
#